data_AF-B1T4S2-F1
#
_entry.id   AF-B1T4S2-F1
#
_cell.length_a   1.000
_cell.length_b   1.000
_cell.length_c   1.000
_cell.angle_alpha   90.00
_cell.angle_beta   90.00
_cell.angle_gamma   90.00
#
_symmetry.space_group_name_H-M   'P 1'
#
loop_
_entity.id
_entity.type
_entity.pdbx_description
1 polymer ?
#
loop_
_entity_poly.entity_id
_entity_poly.type
_entity_poly.pdbx_seq_one_letter_code
_entity_poly.pdbx_strand_id
1 'polypeptide(L)'
;MQKKGIGKSVVAALAIIAMSAATVASRADGAPRTNDFWWPERLDLSPLRQHDVESNPYGKDFDYAQAFNKLDIEAVKKDIRATLTTSQDWWPADYGNYGPFFIRMAWHGAGTYRTYDGRGGAGGAQQRFEPLNSWPDNANLDKARRLLWPIKKKYGQNISWGDLMVLTGNVALESMGFQTFGFGGGREDDWQSDLVYWGAGTKFMSDNRDKNGKLEKPLAATQMGLIYVNPEGPNGNPDPVAAAKDIREAFGRMAMNDEETLALIAGGHTFGKAHGAASPDKCVGAAPAGAGVEAQGLGWANKCGTGKGADTITSGLEGAWSVDPVHFTMQYLDNLLEHDWVLTKSPAGAHQWMPKDAQDIVPDAHDPSKRHPLMMFTTDIALKVDPAYSAIAKRFQAHPEEFKLAFAKAWFKLTHRDLGPKARYLGNEVPKVDLIWQDPLPAAGYQMIGDGDIAELKRRILASGVPKSELIKTAWASAASFRATDYRGGANGARIRLAPENAWAVNDPASLSKVLKSLEDIQSGFNTNRTDGKQVSLADLIVLGGSAAVEDAARKAGYDVKVPFSPGRVDATQAQTDVASFAVLEPTSDGFRNYYQKSNERSPAELMVDRASKLDLTVPEMTVLVGGLRALDANAGDSRLGVLTDRPGTLSNDFFVNLLDMSTQWTKSSSADGTYEGRDRQTGALKWTASPVDLVFGSSSELRAVAEVYASDDAHEKFVRDFVQAWTKVMNLDRFDLKRS
;
A
#
# COMPACT_ATOMS: atom_id res chain seq x y z
N MET A 1 34.20 -18.61 -65.54
CA MET A 1 34.43 -17.14 -65.47
C MET A 1 33.20 -16.41 -65.99
N GLN A 2 32.30 -16.00 -65.09
CA GLN A 2 31.33 -14.90 -65.19
C GLN A 2 30.18 -15.13 -64.19
N LYS A 3 29.79 -14.01 -63.54
CA LYS A 3 28.49 -13.69 -62.93
C LYS A 3 27.95 -14.62 -61.83
N LYS A 4 27.79 -14.07 -60.61
CA LYS A 4 26.48 -13.71 -60.03
C LYS A 4 26.61 -13.15 -58.59
N GLY A 5 25.97 -11.99 -58.38
CA GLY A 5 25.16 -11.68 -57.19
C GLY A 5 25.87 -11.41 -55.87
N ILE A 6 26.21 -10.14 -55.62
CA ILE A 6 26.38 -9.62 -54.25
C ILE A 6 24.97 -9.44 -53.68
N GLY A 7 24.56 -10.36 -52.81
CA GLY A 7 23.38 -10.21 -51.96
C GLY A 7 23.78 -9.64 -50.62
N LYS A 8 23.42 -8.38 -50.36
CA LYS A 8 23.34 -7.80 -49.01
C LYS A 8 22.13 -8.39 -48.30
N SER A 9 22.31 -8.99 -47.11
CA SER A 9 21.28 -9.42 -46.15
C SER A 9 22.03 -10.08 -44.97
N VAL A 10 21.88 -9.79 -43.68
CA VAL A 10 20.94 -8.98 -42.88
C VAL A 10 21.68 -8.52 -41.62
N VAL A 11 21.54 -7.22 -41.30
CA VAL A 11 21.73 -6.60 -39.99
C VAL A 11 20.38 -6.66 -39.25
N ALA A 12 20.41 -6.75 -37.92
CA ALA A 12 19.33 -6.52 -36.94
C ALA A 12 18.63 -7.77 -36.35
N ALA A 13 19.10 -8.18 -35.16
CA ALA A 13 18.30 -8.84 -34.14
C ALA A 13 17.81 -7.79 -33.14
N LEU A 14 16.85 -6.98 -33.58
CA LEU A 14 16.07 -6.01 -32.81
C LEU A 14 14.87 -5.68 -33.70
N ALA A 15 13.77 -6.41 -33.51
CA ALA A 15 12.52 -6.13 -34.20
C ALA A 15 11.34 -6.66 -33.36
N ILE A 16 10.70 -5.78 -32.57
CA ILE A 16 9.46 -5.06 -32.93
C ILE A 16 8.26 -5.94 -32.54
N ILE A 17 7.68 -5.78 -31.34
CA ILE A 17 6.63 -4.77 -31.06
C ILE A 17 5.74 -4.60 -32.29
N ALA A 18 4.99 -5.64 -32.65
CA ALA A 18 3.89 -5.48 -33.57
C ALA A 18 2.82 -4.64 -32.87
N MET A 19 2.85 -3.35 -33.19
CA MET A 19 1.79 -2.40 -33.01
C MET A 19 0.44 -3.06 -33.39
N SER A 20 -0.37 -3.41 -32.40
CA SER A 20 -1.74 -2.92 -32.47
C SER A 20 -1.62 -1.41 -32.36
N ALA A 21 -1.44 -0.76 -33.51
CA ALA A 21 -1.89 0.60 -33.69
C ALA A 21 -3.43 0.57 -33.61
N ALA A 22 -3.97 0.27 -32.42
CA ALA A 22 -4.90 1.21 -31.88
C ALA A 22 -4.05 2.47 -31.73
N THR A 23 -4.22 3.37 -32.69
CA THR A 23 -4.02 4.80 -32.51
C THR A 23 -3.93 5.10 -31.01
N VAL A 24 -2.86 5.76 -30.54
CA VAL A 24 -3.04 6.76 -29.47
C VAL A 24 -4.36 7.38 -29.83
N ALA A 25 -5.43 7.11 -29.07
CA ALA A 25 -6.76 7.52 -29.50
C ALA A 25 -6.56 8.94 -29.98
N SER A 26 -6.80 9.19 -31.28
CA SER A 26 -6.94 10.55 -31.76
C SER A 26 -7.97 11.09 -30.80
N ARG A 27 -7.51 11.83 -29.79
CA ARG A 27 -8.20 11.94 -28.52
C ARG A 27 -9.43 12.72 -28.90
N ALA A 28 -10.57 12.05 -29.13
CA ALA A 28 -11.51 12.43 -30.19
C ALA A 28 -11.64 13.95 -30.30
N ASP A 29 -11.37 14.52 -31.46
CA ASP A 29 -11.58 15.96 -31.68
C ASP A 29 -13.02 16.28 -31.23
N GLY A 30 -13.15 17.10 -30.18
CA GLY A 30 -14.43 17.45 -29.56
C GLY A 30 -14.73 16.86 -28.16
N ALA A 31 -13.92 15.95 -27.61
CA ALA A 31 -14.11 15.48 -26.22
C ALA A 31 -13.60 16.52 -25.19
N PRO A 32 -14.32 16.76 -24.07
CA PRO A 32 -13.83 17.59 -22.97
C PRO A 32 -12.44 17.16 -22.51
N ARG A 33 -11.53 18.13 -22.33
CA ARG A 33 -10.16 17.90 -21.86
C ARG A 33 -10.12 18.13 -20.35
N THR A 34 -9.41 17.26 -19.62
CA THR A 34 -9.11 17.51 -18.21
C THR A 34 -8.16 18.71 -18.08
N ASN A 35 -8.12 19.35 -16.91
CA ASN A 35 -7.21 20.48 -16.70
C ASN A 35 -5.73 20.09 -16.88
N ASP A 36 -5.36 18.85 -16.56
CA ASP A 36 -3.98 18.38 -16.69
C ASP A 36 -3.53 18.22 -18.16
N PHE A 37 -4.48 18.18 -19.11
CA PHE A 37 -4.14 18.30 -20.53
C PHE A 37 -3.59 19.67 -20.88
N TRP A 38 -4.16 20.73 -20.29
CA TRP A 38 -3.74 22.11 -20.54
C TRP A 38 -2.56 22.52 -19.66
N TRP A 39 -2.54 22.03 -18.42
CA TRP A 39 -1.54 22.35 -17.40
C TRP A 39 -1.00 21.07 -16.76
N PRO A 40 -0.09 20.34 -17.44
CA PRO A 40 0.41 19.05 -16.95
C PRO A 40 1.26 19.16 -15.67
N GLU A 41 1.79 20.35 -15.36
CA GLU A 41 2.56 20.63 -14.13
C GLU A 41 1.68 21.20 -13.01
N ARG A 42 0.34 21.21 -13.18
CA ARG A 42 -0.59 21.64 -12.14
C ARG A 42 -0.54 20.67 -10.96
N LEU A 43 -0.62 21.20 -9.74
CA LEU A 43 -0.77 20.37 -8.54
C LEU A 43 -2.09 19.56 -8.61
N ASP A 44 -1.99 18.24 -8.59
CA ASP A 44 -3.13 17.35 -8.54
C ASP A 44 -3.64 17.19 -7.09
N LEU A 45 -4.91 17.55 -6.86
CA LEU A 45 -5.60 17.41 -5.57
C LEU A 45 -6.57 16.23 -5.52
N SER A 46 -6.69 15.48 -6.62
CA SER A 46 -7.59 14.32 -6.73
C SER A 46 -7.33 13.25 -5.65
N PRO A 47 -6.08 12.99 -5.19
CA PRO A 47 -5.83 12.06 -4.10
C PRO A 47 -6.54 12.39 -2.78
N LEU A 48 -6.94 13.65 -2.56
CA LEU A 48 -7.61 14.14 -1.34
C LEU A 48 -9.14 14.13 -1.45
N ARG A 49 -9.67 13.50 -2.52
CA ARG A 49 -11.09 13.33 -2.83
C ARG A 49 -11.42 11.87 -3.11
N GLN A 50 -10.42 10.99 -2.99
CA GLN A 50 -10.64 9.58 -3.23
C GLN A 50 -11.36 8.96 -2.06
N HIS A 51 -12.30 8.06 -2.36
CA HIS A 51 -13.03 7.27 -1.37
C HIS A 51 -13.87 8.11 -0.40
N ASP A 52 -14.18 9.34 -0.81
CA ASP A 52 -15.19 10.17 -0.16
C ASP A 52 -16.53 9.40 -0.08
N VAL A 53 -17.28 9.66 0.99
CA VAL A 53 -18.46 8.88 1.37
C VAL A 53 -19.56 8.89 0.31
N GLU A 54 -19.60 9.92 -0.52
CA GLU A 54 -20.48 10.10 -1.67
C GLU A 54 -20.27 9.01 -2.73
N SER A 55 -19.09 8.40 -2.79
CA SER A 55 -18.78 7.30 -3.72
C SER A 55 -19.12 5.92 -3.15
N ASN A 56 -19.48 5.83 -1.86
CA ASN A 56 -19.82 4.58 -1.18
C ASN A 56 -21.34 4.32 -1.22
N PRO A 57 -21.84 3.27 -1.90
CA PRO A 57 -23.26 2.96 -2.01
C PRO A 57 -23.91 2.50 -0.70
N TYR A 58 -23.14 2.13 0.33
CA TYR A 58 -23.68 1.81 1.65
C TYR A 58 -23.86 3.06 2.55
N GLY A 59 -23.27 4.19 2.17
CA GLY A 59 -23.35 5.45 2.91
C GLY A 59 -22.52 5.48 4.19
N LYS A 60 -22.53 6.65 4.85
CA LYS A 60 -21.67 6.97 6.00
C LYS A 60 -21.94 6.18 7.28
N ASP A 61 -23.16 5.64 7.41
CA ASP A 61 -23.63 4.98 8.63
C ASP A 61 -23.42 3.45 8.58
N PHE A 62 -22.90 2.92 7.47
CA PHE A 62 -22.61 1.50 7.34
C PHE A 62 -21.31 1.12 8.05
N ASP A 63 -21.39 0.12 8.93
CA ASP A 63 -20.25 -0.48 9.62
C ASP A 63 -20.03 -1.91 9.11
N TYR A 64 -18.95 -2.08 8.34
CA TYR A 64 -18.59 -3.39 7.79
C TYR A 64 -18.20 -4.39 8.88
N ALA A 65 -17.55 -3.97 9.96
CA ALA A 65 -17.16 -4.87 11.03
C ALA A 65 -18.39 -5.47 11.73
N GLN A 66 -19.42 -4.65 11.97
CA GLN A 66 -20.69 -5.13 12.50
C GLN A 66 -21.42 -6.07 11.51
N ALA A 67 -21.36 -5.80 10.21
CA ALA A 67 -21.94 -6.67 9.19
C ALA A 67 -21.21 -8.02 9.11
N PHE A 68 -19.89 -8.01 9.09
CA PHE A 68 -19.04 -9.20 9.05
C PHE A 68 -19.20 -10.07 10.31
N ASN A 69 -19.30 -9.47 11.50
CA ASN A 69 -19.49 -10.23 12.75
C ASN A 69 -20.82 -11.01 12.81
N LYS A 70 -21.79 -10.69 11.95
CA LYS A 70 -23.07 -11.42 11.81
C LYS A 70 -22.98 -12.56 10.78
N LEU A 71 -21.89 -12.66 10.02
CA LEU A 71 -21.70 -13.62 8.96
C LEU A 71 -21.46 -15.04 9.51
N ASP A 72 -22.17 -16.02 8.98
CA ASP A 72 -21.80 -17.44 9.15
C ASP A 72 -20.64 -17.75 8.20
N ILE A 73 -19.42 -17.57 8.70
CA ILE A 73 -18.18 -17.79 7.94
C ILE A 73 -18.04 -19.24 7.47
N GLU A 74 -18.52 -20.22 8.25
CA GLU A 74 -18.45 -21.64 7.90
C GLU A 74 -19.37 -21.96 6.72
N ALA A 75 -20.54 -21.33 6.65
CA ALA A 75 -21.41 -21.44 5.49
C ALA A 75 -20.73 -20.86 4.23
N VAL A 76 -20.03 -19.72 4.35
CA VAL A 76 -19.26 -19.15 3.23
C VAL A 76 -18.14 -20.11 2.80
N LYS A 77 -17.33 -20.63 3.73
CA LYS A 77 -16.27 -21.60 3.44
C LYS A 77 -16.84 -22.86 2.77
N LYS A 78 -18.03 -23.32 3.18
CA LYS A 78 -18.72 -24.46 2.55
C LYS A 78 -19.11 -24.17 1.09
N ASP A 79 -19.67 -23.00 0.81
CA ASP A 79 -20.03 -22.61 -0.56
C ASP A 79 -18.80 -22.41 -1.45
N ILE A 80 -17.71 -21.88 -0.88
CA ILE A 80 -16.42 -21.82 -1.57
C ILE A 80 -15.95 -23.23 -1.92
N ARG A 81 -15.90 -24.16 -0.96
CA ARG A 81 -15.49 -25.56 -1.20
C ARG A 81 -16.32 -26.22 -2.30
N ALA A 82 -17.63 -25.98 -2.34
CA ALA A 82 -18.47 -26.48 -3.42
C ALA A 82 -18.11 -25.86 -4.78
N THR A 83 -17.81 -24.55 -4.80
CA THR A 83 -17.39 -23.84 -6.02
C THR A 83 -16.08 -24.39 -6.56
N LEU A 84 -15.12 -24.76 -5.68
CA LEU A 84 -13.82 -25.28 -6.10
C LEU A 84 -13.93 -26.47 -7.07
N THR A 85 -14.90 -27.37 -6.86
CA THR A 85 -15.06 -28.60 -7.66
C THR A 85 -16.30 -28.60 -8.56
N THR A 86 -17.04 -27.48 -8.62
CA THR A 86 -18.18 -27.32 -9.53
C THR A 86 -17.77 -26.56 -10.78
N SER A 87 -17.10 -27.28 -11.69
CA SER A 87 -16.64 -26.72 -12.97
C SER A 87 -17.79 -26.06 -13.75
N GLN A 88 -17.50 -24.90 -14.31
CA GLN A 88 -18.40 -24.14 -15.16
C GLN A 88 -17.97 -24.25 -16.62
N ASP A 89 -18.90 -24.55 -17.52
CA ASP A 89 -18.59 -24.76 -18.93
C ASP A 89 -17.93 -23.55 -19.60
N TRP A 90 -18.25 -22.33 -19.16
CA TRP A 90 -17.66 -21.10 -19.70
C TRP A 90 -16.20 -20.88 -19.27
N TRP A 91 -15.73 -21.60 -18.24
CA TRP A 91 -14.33 -21.61 -17.83
C TRP A 91 -13.98 -22.93 -17.09
N PRO A 92 -13.77 -24.05 -17.80
CA PRO A 92 -13.61 -25.36 -17.16
C PRO A 92 -12.47 -25.40 -16.15
N ALA A 93 -12.69 -26.07 -15.01
CA ALA A 93 -11.67 -26.25 -13.98
C ALA A 93 -10.57 -27.22 -14.44
N ASP A 94 -9.32 -26.78 -14.39
CA ASP A 94 -8.17 -27.67 -14.55
C ASP A 94 -8.20 -28.77 -13.49
N TYR A 95 -7.97 -30.01 -13.88
CA TYR A 95 -7.98 -31.17 -12.97
C TYR A 95 -9.30 -31.33 -12.18
N GLY A 96 -10.39 -30.71 -12.66
CA GLY A 96 -11.67 -30.66 -11.95
C GLY A 96 -11.67 -29.81 -10.68
N ASN A 97 -10.66 -28.95 -10.46
CA ASN A 97 -10.55 -28.14 -9.24
C ASN A 97 -9.99 -26.72 -9.51
N TYR A 98 -10.74 -25.68 -9.15
CA TYR A 98 -10.32 -24.28 -9.26
C TYR A 98 -9.36 -23.80 -8.15
N GLY A 99 -9.04 -24.65 -7.17
CA GLY A 99 -8.19 -24.30 -6.03
C GLY A 99 -6.92 -23.52 -6.42
N PRO A 100 -6.07 -24.04 -7.32
CA PRO A 100 -4.86 -23.32 -7.74
C PRO A 100 -5.14 -21.97 -8.39
N PHE A 101 -6.24 -21.85 -9.14
CA PHE A 101 -6.65 -20.61 -9.79
C PHE A 101 -7.04 -19.53 -8.77
N PHE A 102 -7.70 -19.92 -7.69
CA PHE A 102 -8.05 -19.01 -6.59
C PHE A 102 -6.87 -18.66 -5.68
N ILE A 103 -5.89 -19.56 -5.51
CA ILE A 103 -4.62 -19.24 -4.84
C ILE A 103 -3.91 -18.12 -5.62
N ARG A 104 -3.80 -18.25 -6.96
CA ARG A 104 -3.26 -17.18 -7.81
C ARG A 104 -4.06 -15.89 -7.66
N MET A 105 -5.38 -15.93 -7.67
CA MET A 105 -6.22 -14.74 -7.51
C MET A 105 -5.91 -13.99 -6.20
N ALA A 106 -5.85 -14.71 -5.07
CA ALA A 106 -5.53 -14.13 -3.77
C ALA A 106 -4.08 -13.63 -3.69
N TRP A 107 -3.12 -14.39 -4.24
CA TRP A 107 -1.72 -13.98 -4.37
C TRP A 107 -1.58 -12.66 -5.13
N HIS A 108 -2.18 -12.56 -6.32
CA HIS A 108 -2.13 -11.34 -7.15
C HIS A 108 -2.87 -10.17 -6.50
N GLY A 109 -3.96 -10.43 -5.77
CA GLY A 109 -4.72 -9.41 -5.07
C GLY A 109 -3.87 -8.75 -3.98
N ALA A 110 -3.17 -9.55 -3.19
CA ALA A 110 -2.26 -9.06 -2.16
C ALA A 110 -0.91 -8.57 -2.72
N GLY A 111 -0.50 -9.10 -3.86
CA GLY A 111 0.84 -8.98 -4.43
C GLY A 111 1.19 -7.62 -5.03
N THR A 112 0.27 -6.65 -5.06
CA THR A 112 0.57 -5.29 -5.56
C THR A 112 1.14 -4.35 -4.49
N TYR A 113 1.12 -4.78 -3.22
CA TYR A 113 1.57 -3.99 -2.06
C TYR A 113 3.02 -3.54 -2.15
N ARG A 114 3.34 -2.34 -1.66
CA ARG A 114 4.72 -1.82 -1.60
C ARG A 114 5.00 -1.17 -0.27
N THR A 115 6.12 -1.52 0.34
CA THR A 115 6.44 -1.08 1.70
C THR A 115 6.74 0.43 1.79
N TYR A 116 7.21 1.06 0.71
CA TYR A 116 7.63 2.47 0.72
C TYR A 116 6.48 3.45 0.95
N ASP A 117 5.29 3.15 0.43
CA ASP A 117 4.13 4.02 0.59
C ASP A 117 2.87 3.29 1.05
N GLY A 118 2.93 1.97 1.26
CA GLY A 118 1.84 1.15 1.78
C GLY A 118 0.70 0.93 0.78
N ARG A 119 0.82 1.42 -0.47
CA ARG A 119 -0.23 1.28 -1.50
C ARG A 119 -0.20 -0.09 -2.16
N GLY A 120 -1.32 -0.45 -2.79
CA GLY A 120 -1.58 -1.81 -3.29
C GLY A 120 -1.93 -2.76 -2.15
N GLY A 121 -2.10 -4.05 -2.47
CA GLY A 121 -2.55 -5.06 -1.52
C GLY A 121 -4.03 -5.42 -1.68
N ALA A 122 -4.53 -6.22 -0.74
CA ALA A 122 -5.85 -6.83 -0.78
C ALA A 122 -6.96 -5.98 -0.10
N GLY A 123 -6.59 -4.94 0.66
CA GLY A 123 -7.45 -4.19 1.57
C GLY A 123 -8.74 -3.67 0.95
N GLY A 124 -8.63 -3.00 -0.20
CA GLY A 124 -9.76 -2.38 -0.90
C GLY A 124 -10.38 -3.23 -2.03
N ALA A 125 -9.91 -4.47 -2.21
CA ALA A 125 -10.27 -5.32 -3.35
C ALA A 125 -9.97 -4.70 -4.73
N GLN A 126 -8.92 -3.87 -4.81
CA GLN A 126 -8.54 -3.09 -6.00
C GLN A 126 -8.30 -3.92 -7.27
N GLN A 127 -8.06 -5.24 -7.17
CA GLN A 127 -7.99 -6.14 -8.33
C GLN A 127 -9.29 -6.15 -9.18
N ARG A 128 -10.40 -5.63 -8.65
CA ARG A 128 -11.68 -5.46 -9.38
C ARG A 128 -11.69 -4.23 -10.30
N PHE A 129 -10.82 -3.26 -10.07
CA PHE A 129 -10.81 -1.97 -10.75
C PHE A 129 -9.56 -1.79 -11.62
N GLU A 130 -9.61 -0.81 -12.51
CA GLU A 130 -8.49 -0.39 -13.32
C GLU A 130 -7.37 0.22 -12.45
N PRO A 131 -6.10 0.11 -12.88
CA PRO A 131 -5.64 -0.69 -14.02
C PRO A 131 -5.50 -2.19 -13.69
N LEU A 132 -5.60 -2.58 -12.41
CA LEU A 132 -5.26 -3.92 -11.93
C LEU A 132 -6.13 -5.02 -12.56
N ASN A 133 -7.41 -4.77 -12.77
CA ASN A 133 -8.32 -5.73 -13.39
C ASN A 133 -7.93 -6.12 -14.84
N SER A 134 -7.02 -5.35 -15.45
CA SER A 134 -6.60 -5.46 -16.86
C SER A 134 -5.09 -5.56 -17.05
N TRP A 135 -4.32 -5.66 -15.96
CA TRP A 135 -2.89 -5.96 -16.05
C TRP A 135 -2.65 -7.31 -16.76
N PRO A 136 -1.64 -7.43 -17.63
CA PRO A 136 -1.31 -8.70 -18.28
C PRO A 136 -1.12 -9.84 -17.29
N ASP A 137 -0.47 -9.58 -16.15
CA ASP A 137 -0.23 -10.59 -15.13
C ASP A 137 -1.51 -10.99 -14.38
N ASN A 138 -2.58 -10.20 -14.49
CA ASN A 138 -3.91 -10.55 -13.97
C ASN A 138 -4.81 -11.20 -15.03
N ALA A 139 -4.26 -11.60 -16.18
CA ALA A 139 -5.00 -12.29 -17.23
C ALA A 139 -5.81 -13.47 -16.67
N ASN A 140 -7.06 -13.54 -17.12
CA ASN A 140 -8.09 -14.48 -16.71
C ASN A 140 -8.55 -14.42 -15.24
N LEU A 141 -7.97 -13.60 -14.36
CA LEU A 141 -8.48 -13.46 -12.99
C LEU A 141 -9.85 -12.78 -12.92
N ASP A 142 -10.29 -12.12 -13.99
CA ASP A 142 -11.68 -11.73 -14.19
C ASP A 142 -12.64 -12.94 -14.14
N LYS A 143 -12.23 -14.10 -14.69
CA LYS A 143 -12.98 -15.37 -14.62
C LYS A 143 -13.04 -15.89 -13.19
N ALA A 144 -11.91 -15.86 -12.46
CA ALA A 144 -11.84 -16.26 -11.05
C ALA A 144 -12.83 -15.45 -10.20
N ARG A 145 -12.77 -14.10 -10.30
CA ARG A 145 -13.71 -13.23 -9.57
C ARG A 145 -15.16 -13.47 -9.98
N ARG A 146 -15.42 -13.77 -11.26
CA ARG A 146 -16.77 -14.10 -11.76
C ARG A 146 -17.32 -15.40 -11.17
N LEU A 147 -16.49 -16.42 -10.95
CA LEU A 147 -16.89 -17.67 -10.28
C LEU A 147 -17.37 -17.42 -8.84
N LEU A 148 -16.87 -16.37 -8.18
CA LEU A 148 -17.25 -16.01 -6.81
C LEU A 148 -18.48 -15.10 -6.71
N TRP A 149 -18.99 -14.58 -7.83
CA TRP A 149 -20.18 -13.72 -7.83
C TRP A 149 -21.41 -14.35 -7.16
N PRO A 150 -21.76 -15.64 -7.40
CA PRO A 150 -22.89 -16.27 -6.71
C PRO A 150 -22.75 -16.26 -5.19
N ILE A 151 -21.53 -16.45 -4.66
CA ILE A 151 -21.23 -16.39 -3.22
C ILE A 151 -21.37 -14.95 -2.74
N LYS A 152 -20.71 -13.99 -3.40
CA LYS A 152 -20.83 -12.56 -3.05
C LYS A 152 -22.29 -12.09 -3.04
N LYS A 153 -23.07 -12.50 -4.04
CA LYS A 153 -24.50 -12.20 -4.15
C LYS A 153 -25.29 -12.77 -2.97
N LYS A 154 -25.02 -14.01 -2.56
CA LYS A 154 -25.71 -14.69 -1.46
C LYS A 154 -25.45 -14.03 -0.11
N TYR A 155 -24.21 -13.61 0.16
CA TYR A 155 -23.82 -13.05 1.47
C TYR A 155 -23.82 -11.51 1.52
N GLY A 156 -23.94 -10.85 0.37
CA GLY A 156 -24.20 -9.41 0.27
C GLY A 156 -23.13 -8.57 0.97
N GLN A 157 -23.56 -7.58 1.73
CA GLN A 157 -22.69 -6.64 2.46
C GLN A 157 -21.95 -7.26 3.65
N ASN A 158 -22.33 -8.47 4.09
CA ASN A 158 -21.72 -9.11 5.25
C ASN A 158 -20.34 -9.73 4.92
N ILE A 159 -19.96 -9.80 3.64
CA ILE A 159 -18.61 -10.13 3.22
C ILE A 159 -18.20 -9.23 2.05
N SER A 160 -17.10 -8.52 2.19
CA SER A 160 -16.51 -7.72 1.13
C SER A 160 -15.87 -8.60 0.06
N TRP A 161 -15.60 -8.06 -1.12
CA TRP A 161 -14.80 -8.78 -2.10
C TRP A 161 -13.37 -9.02 -1.63
N GLY A 162 -12.79 -8.08 -0.87
CA GLY A 162 -11.43 -8.23 -0.34
C GLY A 162 -11.31 -9.45 0.57
N ASP A 163 -12.22 -9.56 1.54
CA ASP A 163 -12.28 -10.71 2.43
C ASP A 163 -12.64 -12.00 1.68
N LEU A 164 -13.61 -11.94 0.75
CA LEU A 164 -14.00 -13.12 -0.04
C LEU A 164 -12.85 -13.66 -0.90
N MET A 165 -12.07 -12.80 -1.55
CA MET A 165 -10.94 -13.23 -2.40
C MET A 165 -9.84 -13.89 -1.57
N VAL A 166 -9.47 -13.30 -0.43
CA VAL A 166 -8.47 -13.87 0.48
C VAL A 166 -8.96 -15.18 1.10
N LEU A 167 -10.20 -15.19 1.61
CA LEU A 167 -10.82 -16.39 2.19
C LEU A 167 -10.88 -17.53 1.17
N THR A 168 -11.18 -17.23 -0.10
CA THR A 168 -11.21 -18.23 -1.17
C THR A 168 -9.83 -18.85 -1.39
N GLY A 169 -8.76 -18.05 -1.36
CA GLY A 169 -7.39 -18.57 -1.40
C GLY A 169 -7.06 -19.49 -0.21
N ASN A 170 -7.49 -19.13 1.01
CA ASN A 170 -7.34 -19.98 2.19
C ASN A 170 -8.11 -21.31 2.05
N VAL A 171 -9.38 -21.25 1.67
CA VAL A 171 -10.23 -22.45 1.52
C VAL A 171 -9.72 -23.34 0.39
N ALA A 172 -9.16 -22.77 -0.68
CA ALA A 172 -8.48 -23.52 -1.72
C ALA A 172 -7.29 -24.32 -1.17
N LEU A 173 -6.39 -23.66 -0.43
CA LEU A 173 -5.27 -24.32 0.24
C LEU A 173 -5.74 -25.44 1.18
N GLU A 174 -6.72 -25.15 2.04
CA GLU A 174 -7.30 -26.11 2.99
C GLU A 174 -7.89 -27.33 2.28
N SER A 175 -8.67 -27.11 1.22
CA SER A 175 -9.33 -28.18 0.45
C SER A 175 -8.35 -29.13 -0.24
N MET A 176 -7.15 -28.64 -0.55
CA MET A 176 -6.09 -29.38 -1.20
C MET A 176 -5.08 -29.95 -0.18
N GLY A 177 -5.39 -29.91 1.12
CA GLY A 177 -4.60 -30.58 2.17
C GLY A 177 -3.53 -29.72 2.83
N PHE A 178 -3.52 -28.40 2.63
CA PHE A 178 -2.61 -27.50 3.33
C PHE A 178 -3.26 -26.85 4.55
N GLN A 179 -2.55 -26.82 5.68
CA GLN A 179 -3.00 -26.13 6.89
C GLN A 179 -2.56 -24.67 6.86
N THR A 180 -3.51 -23.75 6.69
CA THR A 180 -3.25 -22.31 6.78
C THR A 180 -2.93 -21.87 8.21
N PHE A 181 -2.28 -20.72 8.36
CA PHE A 181 -1.95 -20.17 9.69
C PHE A 181 -3.16 -19.55 10.40
N GLY A 182 -4.17 -19.14 9.62
CA GLY A 182 -5.40 -18.49 10.08
C GLY A 182 -5.96 -17.52 9.05
N PHE A 183 -7.03 -16.82 9.42
CA PHE A 183 -7.71 -15.82 8.60
C PHE A 183 -8.27 -14.70 9.48
N GLY A 184 -8.06 -13.45 9.07
CA GLY A 184 -8.72 -12.28 9.64
C GLY A 184 -9.48 -11.51 8.57
N GLY A 185 -10.79 -11.33 8.78
CA GLY A 185 -11.61 -10.41 7.99
C GLY A 185 -11.43 -8.95 8.42
N GLY A 186 -12.17 -8.05 7.80
CA GLY A 186 -12.16 -6.60 8.10
C GLY A 186 -11.69 -5.71 6.94
N ARG A 187 -11.55 -6.27 5.74
CA ARG A 187 -11.26 -5.52 4.51
C ARG A 187 -12.52 -4.85 4.01
N GLU A 188 -12.57 -3.54 3.98
CA GLU A 188 -13.71 -2.81 3.43
C GLU A 188 -13.60 -2.71 1.90
N ASP A 189 -14.71 -2.86 1.19
CA ASP A 189 -14.70 -2.74 -0.27
C ASP A 189 -14.55 -1.29 -0.71
N ASP A 190 -13.60 -1.01 -1.60
CA ASP A 190 -13.57 0.24 -2.34
C ASP A 190 -14.57 0.21 -3.51
N TRP A 191 -14.91 1.41 -3.97
CA TRP A 191 -15.91 1.67 -5.02
C TRP A 191 -15.33 2.33 -6.26
N GLN A 192 -14.05 2.64 -6.23
CA GLN A 192 -13.30 3.22 -7.35
C GLN A 192 -11.83 2.79 -7.30
N SER A 193 -11.12 2.99 -8.40
CA SER A 193 -9.68 2.72 -8.51
C SER A 193 -8.84 3.69 -7.68
N ASP A 194 -7.82 3.18 -7.00
CA ASP A 194 -6.78 4.01 -6.37
C ASP A 194 -5.94 4.77 -7.40
N LEU A 195 -5.56 6.01 -7.05
CA LEU A 195 -4.54 6.76 -7.79
C LEU A 195 -3.15 6.32 -7.29
N VAL A 196 -2.56 5.36 -8.01
CA VAL A 196 -1.23 4.82 -7.68
C VAL A 196 -0.27 4.98 -8.85
N TYR A 197 0.94 5.47 -8.56
CA TYR A 197 2.04 5.47 -9.51
C TYR A 197 2.61 4.05 -9.66
N TRP A 198 2.26 3.40 -10.77
CA TRP A 198 2.70 2.05 -11.15
C TRP A 198 3.94 2.05 -12.07
N GLY A 199 4.46 3.22 -12.44
CA GLY A 199 5.64 3.41 -13.28
C GLY A 199 5.38 4.40 -14.42
N ALA A 200 6.45 5.00 -14.97
CA ALA A 200 6.36 6.02 -16.02
C ALA A 200 6.01 5.45 -17.41
N GLY A 201 6.12 4.14 -17.60
CA GLY A 201 5.89 3.50 -18.88
C GLY A 201 4.43 3.59 -19.33
N THR A 202 4.21 4.04 -20.57
CA THR A 202 2.87 4.17 -21.17
C THR A 202 2.36 2.90 -21.84
N LYS A 203 3.14 1.81 -21.77
CA LYS A 203 2.79 0.50 -22.33
C LYS A 203 3.00 -0.56 -21.26
N PHE A 204 2.09 -1.52 -21.18
CA PHE A 204 2.33 -2.71 -20.38
C PHE A 204 3.61 -3.42 -20.83
N MET A 205 4.24 -4.10 -19.86
CA MET A 205 5.54 -4.76 -20.00
C MET A 205 6.73 -3.82 -20.23
N SER A 206 6.57 -2.49 -20.11
CA SER A 206 7.73 -1.59 -20.08
C SER A 206 8.56 -1.81 -18.82
N ASP A 207 9.88 -1.72 -18.94
CA ASP A 207 10.81 -1.77 -17.80
C ASP A 207 10.54 -0.59 -16.84
N ASN A 208 10.46 -0.88 -15.55
CA ASN A 208 10.29 0.10 -14.48
C ASN A 208 11.64 0.56 -13.89
N ARG A 209 12.76 0.07 -14.42
CA ARG A 209 14.09 0.55 -14.07
C ARG A 209 14.41 1.88 -14.76
N ASP A 210 15.11 2.75 -14.04
CA ASP A 210 15.62 4.00 -14.59
C ASP A 210 16.77 3.75 -15.58
N LYS A 211 17.29 4.82 -16.17
CA LYS A 211 18.44 4.76 -17.10
C LYS A 211 19.73 4.17 -16.50
N ASN A 212 19.81 4.03 -15.18
CA ASN A 212 20.95 3.44 -14.46
C ASN A 212 20.68 1.97 -14.06
N GLY A 213 19.54 1.39 -14.48
CA GLY A 213 19.14 0.03 -14.13
C GLY A 213 18.58 -0.11 -12.72
N LYS A 214 18.27 1.00 -12.03
CA LYS A 214 17.70 0.96 -10.68
C LYS A 214 16.18 0.98 -10.76
N LEU A 215 15.52 0.04 -10.08
CA LEU A 215 14.06 0.08 -9.95
C LEU A 215 13.66 1.35 -9.18
N GLU A 216 12.88 2.22 -9.81
CA GLU A 216 12.47 3.51 -9.24
C GLU A 216 11.72 3.30 -7.92
N LYS A 217 11.93 4.16 -6.91
CA LYS A 217 11.07 4.16 -5.72
C LYS A 217 9.86 5.03 -6.03
N PRO A 218 8.63 4.66 -5.63
CA PRO A 218 8.25 3.56 -4.73
C PRO A 218 7.93 2.20 -5.41
N LEU A 219 8.25 1.99 -6.69
CA LEU A 219 7.89 0.77 -7.43
C LEU A 219 8.48 -0.51 -6.81
N ALA A 220 7.73 -1.61 -6.92
CA ALA A 220 8.14 -2.93 -6.42
C ALA A 220 8.00 -4.06 -7.46
N ALA A 221 7.54 -3.74 -8.66
CA ALA A 221 7.48 -4.66 -9.80
C ALA A 221 8.47 -4.22 -10.88
N THR A 222 9.17 -5.15 -11.51
CA THR A 222 10.24 -4.84 -12.48
C THR A 222 9.72 -4.36 -13.83
N GLN A 223 8.47 -4.67 -14.19
CA GLN A 223 7.83 -4.16 -15.40
C GLN A 223 6.38 -3.72 -15.12
N MET A 224 5.91 -2.72 -15.86
CA MET A 224 4.53 -2.23 -15.79
C MET A 224 3.53 -3.36 -16.10
N GLY A 225 2.60 -3.61 -15.19
CA GLY A 225 1.57 -4.64 -15.39
C GLY A 225 1.94 -6.05 -14.92
N LEU A 226 3.12 -6.23 -14.33
CA LEU A 226 3.51 -7.43 -13.58
C LEU A 226 3.28 -7.23 -12.08
N ILE A 227 3.03 -8.32 -11.36
CA ILE A 227 2.93 -8.28 -9.90
C ILE A 227 4.31 -8.07 -9.27
N TYR A 228 5.31 -8.88 -9.65
CA TYR A 228 6.67 -8.81 -9.09
C TYR A 228 7.74 -8.73 -10.19
N VAL A 229 7.93 -9.84 -10.90
CA VAL A 229 9.04 -10.05 -11.82
C VAL A 229 8.56 -10.80 -13.06
N ASN A 230 9.36 -10.77 -14.12
CA ASN A 230 9.08 -11.52 -15.33
C ASN A 230 9.39 -13.02 -15.14
N PRO A 231 8.43 -13.94 -15.36
CA PRO A 231 8.63 -15.37 -15.17
C PRO A 231 9.64 -15.99 -16.14
N GLU A 232 9.87 -15.37 -17.31
CA GLU A 232 10.88 -15.79 -18.27
C GLU A 232 12.30 -15.35 -17.87
N GLY A 233 12.42 -14.41 -16.91
CA GLY A 233 13.66 -13.76 -16.48
C GLY A 233 13.74 -12.28 -16.91
N PRO A 234 14.73 -11.51 -16.44
CA PRO A 234 14.75 -10.05 -16.60
C PRO A 234 14.61 -9.61 -18.06
N ASN A 235 13.57 -8.83 -18.36
CA ASN A 235 13.22 -8.39 -19.72
C ASN A 235 13.09 -9.54 -20.74
N GLY A 236 12.65 -10.72 -20.29
CA GLY A 236 12.49 -11.93 -21.11
C GLY A 236 13.77 -12.74 -21.33
N ASN A 237 14.90 -12.35 -20.73
CA ASN A 237 16.15 -13.11 -20.80
C ASN A 237 16.14 -14.27 -19.80
N PRO A 238 16.23 -15.55 -20.23
CA PRO A 238 16.17 -16.72 -19.35
C PRO A 238 17.47 -16.97 -18.58
N ASP A 239 17.90 -15.97 -17.81
CA ASP A 239 19.01 -16.04 -16.87
C ASP A 239 18.46 -16.19 -15.43
N PRO A 240 18.54 -17.39 -14.82
CA PRO A 240 18.04 -17.62 -13.47
C PRO A 240 18.83 -16.86 -12.39
N VAL A 241 20.11 -16.57 -12.59
CA VAL A 241 20.93 -15.83 -11.62
C VAL A 241 20.51 -14.36 -11.60
N ALA A 242 20.24 -13.78 -12.78
CA ALA A 242 19.70 -12.43 -12.87
C ALA A 242 18.26 -12.37 -12.33
N ALA A 243 17.43 -13.38 -12.62
CA ALA A 243 16.07 -13.47 -12.09
C ALA A 243 16.05 -13.52 -10.55
N ALA A 244 16.98 -14.21 -9.90
CA ALA A 244 17.08 -14.25 -8.43
C ALA A 244 17.29 -12.86 -7.80
N LYS A 245 18.04 -11.97 -8.48
CA LYS A 245 18.25 -10.58 -8.02
C LYS A 245 16.95 -9.78 -8.10
N ASP A 246 16.23 -9.90 -9.21
CA ASP A 246 14.94 -9.24 -9.40
C ASP A 246 13.90 -9.76 -8.40
N ILE A 247 13.85 -11.08 -8.15
CA ILE A 247 12.96 -11.69 -7.15
C ILE A 247 13.24 -11.08 -5.77
N ARG A 248 14.51 -11.09 -5.34
CA ARG A 248 14.91 -10.56 -4.04
C ARG A 248 14.60 -9.08 -3.88
N GLU A 249 14.86 -8.27 -4.91
CA GLU A 249 14.55 -6.84 -4.89
C GLU A 249 13.04 -6.59 -4.82
N ALA A 250 12.25 -7.23 -5.69
CA ALA A 250 10.80 -7.06 -5.75
C ALA A 250 10.14 -7.50 -4.43
N PHE A 251 10.39 -8.73 -3.98
CA PHE A 251 9.82 -9.28 -2.75
C PHE A 251 10.26 -8.49 -1.51
N GLY A 252 11.52 -8.06 -1.44
CA GLY A 252 12.01 -7.20 -0.37
C GLY A 252 11.27 -5.86 -0.30
N ARG A 253 10.97 -5.25 -1.45
CA ARG A 253 10.12 -4.04 -1.54
C ARG A 253 8.66 -4.29 -1.20
N MET A 254 8.24 -5.55 -1.12
CA MET A 254 6.93 -5.98 -0.64
C MET A 254 6.99 -6.61 0.77
N ALA A 255 8.05 -6.32 1.53
CA ALA A 255 8.23 -6.76 2.91
C ALA A 255 8.34 -8.29 3.09
N MET A 256 8.86 -9.01 2.09
CA MET A 256 9.18 -10.44 2.20
C MET A 256 10.70 -10.65 2.18
N ASN A 257 11.22 -11.38 3.15
CA ASN A 257 12.63 -11.77 3.19
C ASN A 257 12.90 -13.03 2.32
N ASP A 258 14.14 -13.51 2.26
CA ASP A 258 14.51 -14.65 1.40
C ASP A 258 13.77 -15.96 1.77
N GLU A 259 13.57 -16.22 3.07
CA GLU A 259 12.85 -17.43 3.53
C GLU A 259 11.36 -17.36 3.19
N GLU A 260 10.72 -16.21 3.45
CA GLU A 260 9.32 -15.96 3.11
C GLU A 260 9.11 -16.00 1.59
N THR A 261 10.03 -15.44 0.82
CA THR A 261 10.00 -15.43 -0.66
C THR A 261 10.03 -16.85 -1.21
N LEU A 262 10.99 -17.66 -0.75
CA LEU A 262 11.09 -19.04 -1.20
C LEU A 262 9.88 -19.86 -0.77
N ALA A 263 9.41 -19.70 0.47
CA ALA A 263 8.24 -20.40 0.97
C ALA A 263 6.98 -20.05 0.16
N LEU A 264 6.79 -18.79 -0.22
CA LEU A 264 5.66 -18.34 -1.02
C LEU A 264 5.70 -18.86 -2.47
N ILE A 265 6.85 -18.77 -3.15
CA ILE A 265 6.97 -19.25 -4.53
C ILE A 265 6.81 -20.76 -4.57
N ALA A 266 7.56 -21.51 -3.75
CA ALA A 266 7.47 -22.96 -3.71
C ALA A 266 6.10 -23.46 -3.25
N GLY A 267 5.50 -22.80 -2.24
CA GLY A 267 4.17 -23.15 -1.74
C GLY A 267 3.06 -22.86 -2.75
N GLY A 268 3.14 -21.74 -3.46
CA GLY A 268 2.20 -21.39 -4.53
C GLY A 268 2.31 -22.32 -5.74
N HIS A 269 3.53 -22.53 -6.24
CA HIS A 269 3.81 -23.41 -7.38
C HIS A 269 3.78 -24.91 -7.03
N THR A 270 3.45 -25.29 -5.80
CA THR A 270 3.05 -26.67 -5.48
C THR A 270 1.73 -27.04 -6.18
N PHE A 271 0.92 -26.04 -6.52
CA PHE A 271 -0.43 -26.21 -7.05
C PHE A 271 -0.58 -25.75 -8.51
N GLY A 272 -1.43 -26.44 -9.25
CA GLY A 272 -1.93 -26.03 -10.56
C GLY A 272 -0.91 -26.05 -11.68
N LYS A 273 -1.14 -25.20 -12.68
CA LYS A 273 -0.37 -25.12 -13.92
C LYS A 273 -0.35 -23.70 -14.49
N ALA A 274 0.57 -23.46 -15.43
CA ALA A 274 0.56 -22.31 -16.32
C ALA A 274 -0.25 -22.59 -17.60
N HIS A 275 -0.68 -21.53 -18.32
CA HIS A 275 -1.46 -21.64 -19.56
C HIS A 275 -0.84 -20.82 -20.71
N GLY A 276 -0.52 -21.52 -21.79
CA GLY A 276 0.20 -21.08 -22.97
C GLY A 276 0.01 -22.04 -24.14
N ALA A 277 -1.21 -22.58 -24.33
CA ALA A 277 -1.54 -23.58 -25.34
C ALA A 277 -1.26 -23.13 -26.79
N ALA A 278 -1.28 -21.83 -27.05
CA ALA A 278 -0.88 -21.23 -28.32
C ALA A 278 -0.43 -19.77 -28.13
N SER A 279 0.08 -19.16 -29.20
CA SER A 279 0.57 -17.78 -29.21
C SER A 279 -0.53 -16.77 -28.79
N PRO A 280 -0.32 -16.00 -27.69
CA PRO A 280 -1.28 -15.00 -27.22
C PRO A 280 -1.61 -13.95 -28.29
N ASP A 281 -0.60 -13.43 -28.99
CA ASP A 281 -0.76 -12.39 -30.02
C ASP A 281 -1.74 -12.76 -31.14
N LYS A 282 -1.85 -14.06 -31.44
CA LYS A 282 -2.74 -14.57 -32.48
C LYS A 282 -4.12 -14.91 -31.96
N CYS A 283 -4.25 -15.19 -30.66
CA CYS A 283 -5.40 -15.90 -30.10
C CYS A 283 -6.18 -15.08 -29.07
N VAL A 284 -5.52 -14.27 -28.26
CA VAL A 284 -6.09 -13.57 -27.10
C VAL A 284 -6.51 -12.16 -27.47
N GLY A 285 -7.76 -11.82 -27.15
CA GLY A 285 -8.33 -10.49 -27.36
C GLY A 285 -7.97 -9.47 -26.28
N ALA A 286 -8.64 -8.33 -26.30
CA ALA A 286 -8.39 -7.23 -25.37
C ALA A 286 -8.61 -7.62 -23.90
N ALA A 287 -7.83 -7.02 -22.99
CA ALA A 287 -8.07 -7.06 -21.55
C ALA A 287 -9.44 -6.43 -21.19
N PRO A 288 -9.98 -6.64 -19.97
CA PRO A 288 -11.33 -6.18 -19.61
C PRO A 288 -11.62 -4.72 -19.93
N ALA A 289 -10.71 -3.79 -19.62
CA ALA A 289 -10.88 -2.36 -19.90
C ALA A 289 -10.90 -2.00 -21.39
N GLY A 290 -10.40 -2.90 -22.26
CA GLY A 290 -10.43 -2.73 -23.71
C GLY A 290 -11.43 -3.65 -24.43
N ALA A 291 -12.18 -4.47 -23.68
CA ALA A 291 -13.16 -5.39 -24.24
C ALA A 291 -14.48 -4.67 -24.57
N GLY A 292 -15.27 -5.25 -25.49
CA GLY A 292 -16.59 -4.76 -25.83
C GLY A 292 -17.56 -4.85 -24.66
N VAL A 293 -18.58 -3.99 -24.65
CA VAL A 293 -19.60 -3.92 -23.58
C VAL A 293 -20.36 -5.25 -23.39
N GLU A 294 -20.51 -6.03 -24.47
CA GLU A 294 -21.11 -7.36 -24.48
C GLU A 294 -20.30 -8.40 -23.70
N ALA A 295 -19.00 -8.15 -23.44
CA ALA A 295 -18.17 -9.01 -22.59
C ALA A 295 -18.51 -8.88 -21.10
N GLN A 296 -19.33 -7.88 -20.72
CA GLN A 296 -19.84 -7.70 -19.35
C GLN A 296 -18.72 -7.73 -18.30
N GLY A 297 -17.65 -6.95 -18.54
CA GLY A 297 -16.51 -6.80 -17.63
C GLY A 297 -15.53 -7.99 -17.63
N LEU A 298 -15.67 -8.94 -18.56
CA LEU A 298 -14.63 -9.94 -18.84
C LEU A 298 -13.72 -9.49 -19.98
N GLY A 299 -12.53 -10.07 -20.06
CA GLY A 299 -11.54 -9.82 -21.10
C GLY A 299 -10.77 -11.06 -21.52
N TRP A 300 -9.71 -10.85 -22.29
CA TRP A 300 -8.79 -11.89 -22.79
C TRP A 300 -9.50 -13.03 -23.53
N ALA A 301 -10.57 -12.69 -24.29
CA ALA A 301 -11.32 -13.69 -25.06
C ALA A 301 -10.39 -14.41 -26.03
N ASN A 302 -10.32 -15.73 -25.92
CA ASN A 302 -9.45 -16.57 -26.73
C ASN A 302 -10.23 -17.19 -27.90
N LYS A 303 -9.77 -16.96 -29.13
CA LYS A 303 -10.41 -17.46 -30.36
C LYS A 303 -9.77 -18.74 -30.92
N CYS A 304 -8.72 -19.26 -30.29
CA CYS A 304 -8.04 -20.47 -30.70
C CYS A 304 -8.64 -21.69 -29.98
N GLY A 305 -8.79 -22.81 -30.71
CA GLY A 305 -9.44 -24.02 -30.19
C GLY A 305 -10.85 -23.73 -29.66
N THR A 306 -11.15 -24.22 -28.47
CA THR A 306 -12.39 -23.93 -27.72
C THR A 306 -12.33 -22.60 -26.94
N GLY A 307 -11.17 -21.96 -26.87
CA GLY A 307 -10.94 -20.71 -26.15
C GLY A 307 -10.81 -20.85 -24.62
N LYS A 308 -10.87 -22.08 -24.08
CA LYS A 308 -10.92 -22.37 -22.63
C LYS A 308 -10.47 -23.81 -22.36
N GLY A 309 -10.35 -24.20 -21.09
CA GLY A 309 -9.90 -25.55 -20.72
C GLY A 309 -8.52 -25.89 -21.32
N ALA A 310 -8.43 -26.97 -22.09
CA ALA A 310 -7.18 -27.42 -22.71
C ALA A 310 -6.56 -26.38 -23.67
N ASP A 311 -7.34 -25.46 -24.22
CA ASP A 311 -6.87 -24.42 -25.13
C ASP A 311 -6.59 -23.08 -24.43
N THR A 312 -6.59 -23.04 -23.10
CA THR A 312 -6.43 -21.81 -22.32
C THR A 312 -5.07 -21.16 -22.57
N ILE A 313 -5.07 -19.83 -22.64
CA ILE A 313 -3.87 -18.99 -22.74
C ILE A 313 -3.99 -17.89 -21.67
N THR A 314 -2.99 -17.80 -20.80
CA THR A 314 -2.91 -16.79 -19.73
C THR A 314 -1.56 -16.08 -19.76
N SER A 315 -0.50 -16.74 -19.31
CA SER A 315 0.85 -16.16 -19.28
C SER A 315 1.66 -16.43 -20.55
N GLY A 316 1.28 -17.46 -21.31
CA GLY A 316 2.08 -17.98 -22.42
C GLY A 316 3.09 -19.05 -21.98
N LEU A 317 3.30 -19.29 -20.70
CA LEU A 317 4.01 -20.49 -20.22
C LEU A 317 3.02 -21.66 -20.08
N GLU A 318 3.47 -22.90 -20.26
CA GLU A 318 2.58 -24.08 -20.33
C GLU A 318 3.14 -25.26 -19.55
N GLY A 319 2.34 -25.83 -18.64
CA GLY A 319 2.67 -27.04 -17.89
C GLY A 319 2.47 -26.89 -16.38
N ALA A 320 2.62 -28.00 -15.65
CA ALA A 320 2.50 -28.05 -14.19
C ALA A 320 3.85 -28.36 -13.54
N TRP A 321 3.97 -27.96 -12.27
CA TRP A 321 5.18 -28.15 -11.47
C TRP A 321 5.23 -29.49 -10.69
N SER A 322 4.09 -30.17 -10.59
CA SER A 322 3.93 -31.42 -9.83
C SER A 322 3.06 -32.42 -10.62
N VAL A 323 3.12 -33.70 -10.25
CA VAL A 323 2.24 -34.73 -10.84
C VAL A 323 0.89 -34.83 -10.13
N ASP A 324 0.75 -34.12 -9.00
CA ASP A 324 -0.50 -34.00 -8.24
C ASP A 324 -0.86 -32.51 -8.00
N PRO A 325 -1.33 -31.79 -9.05
CA PRO A 325 -1.43 -30.33 -9.02
C PRO A 325 -2.54 -29.78 -8.10
N VAL A 326 -3.39 -30.65 -7.54
CA VAL A 326 -4.54 -30.27 -6.72
C VAL A 326 -4.45 -30.80 -5.30
N HIS A 327 -3.26 -31.20 -4.86
CA HIS A 327 -2.96 -31.53 -3.47
C HIS A 327 -1.64 -30.89 -3.04
N PHE A 328 -1.54 -30.54 -1.76
CA PHE A 328 -0.29 -30.08 -1.18
C PHE A 328 0.69 -31.25 -1.10
N THR A 329 1.84 -31.09 -1.74
CA THR A 329 2.92 -32.09 -1.77
C THR A 329 4.27 -31.41 -1.61
N MET A 330 5.33 -32.19 -1.38
CA MET A 330 6.71 -31.69 -1.43
C MET A 330 7.31 -31.74 -2.84
N GLN A 331 6.54 -32.21 -3.83
CA GLN A 331 7.05 -32.51 -5.16
C GLN A 331 7.64 -31.29 -5.87
N TYR A 332 7.17 -30.07 -5.61
CA TYR A 332 7.80 -28.89 -6.20
C TYR A 332 9.30 -28.81 -5.85
N LEU A 333 9.64 -28.97 -4.56
CA LEU A 333 11.04 -28.89 -4.10
C LEU A 333 11.84 -30.10 -4.57
N ASP A 334 11.24 -31.30 -4.51
CA ASP A 334 11.88 -32.53 -5.00
C ASP A 334 12.20 -32.42 -6.49
N ASN A 335 11.21 -32.08 -7.31
CA ASN A 335 11.35 -31.91 -8.75
C ASN A 335 12.40 -30.83 -9.08
N LEU A 336 12.33 -29.67 -8.41
CA LEU A 336 13.27 -28.58 -8.63
C LEU A 336 14.70 -29.03 -8.37
N LEU A 337 14.97 -29.67 -7.23
CA LEU A 337 16.33 -29.97 -6.77
C LEU A 337 16.92 -31.22 -7.45
N GLU A 338 16.12 -32.25 -7.69
CA GLU A 338 16.59 -33.58 -8.13
C GLU A 338 16.74 -33.73 -9.65
N HIS A 339 16.00 -32.95 -10.44
CA HIS A 339 16.13 -33.00 -11.90
C HIS A 339 17.18 -32.03 -12.46
N ASP A 340 17.83 -32.45 -13.55
CA ASP A 340 18.53 -31.54 -14.44
C ASP A 340 17.53 -30.87 -15.39
N TRP A 341 17.61 -29.54 -15.48
CA TRP A 341 16.67 -28.72 -16.23
C TRP A 341 17.29 -28.20 -17.52
N VAL A 342 16.55 -28.30 -18.62
CA VAL A 342 16.97 -27.82 -19.94
C VAL A 342 16.01 -26.72 -20.40
N LEU A 343 16.58 -25.60 -20.87
CA LEU A 343 15.81 -24.50 -21.44
C LEU A 343 15.07 -24.99 -22.70
N THR A 344 13.78 -24.67 -22.77
CA THR A 344 12.88 -25.03 -23.86
C THR A 344 11.92 -23.87 -24.14
N LYS A 345 10.95 -24.09 -25.03
CA LYS A 345 9.87 -23.15 -25.31
C LYS A 345 8.50 -23.78 -25.12
N SER A 346 7.57 -23.01 -24.59
CA SER A 346 6.15 -23.36 -24.55
C SER A 346 5.55 -23.44 -25.96
N PRO A 347 4.33 -24.00 -26.13
CA PRO A 347 3.60 -23.92 -27.40
C PRO A 347 3.33 -22.47 -27.87
N ALA A 348 3.26 -21.52 -26.93
CA ALA A 348 3.17 -20.09 -27.21
C ALA A 348 4.50 -19.42 -27.59
N GLY A 349 5.64 -20.11 -27.39
CA GLY A 349 6.98 -19.63 -27.71
C GLY A 349 7.74 -18.95 -26.56
N ALA A 350 7.17 -18.95 -25.34
CA ALA A 350 7.79 -18.39 -24.13
C ALA A 350 8.92 -19.29 -23.62
N HIS A 351 9.95 -18.70 -23.03
CA HIS A 351 11.05 -19.40 -22.40
C HIS A 351 10.61 -20.08 -21.10
N GLN A 352 10.82 -21.39 -21.01
CA GLN A 352 10.57 -22.19 -19.82
C GLN A 352 11.55 -23.35 -19.74
N TRP A 353 11.49 -24.15 -18.68
CA TRP A 353 12.41 -25.25 -18.44
C TRP A 353 11.65 -26.56 -18.31
N MET A 354 12.22 -27.64 -18.86
CA MET A 354 11.71 -29.01 -18.71
C MET A 354 12.80 -29.92 -18.17
N PRO A 355 12.45 -31.01 -17.45
CA PRO A 355 13.43 -31.97 -16.97
C PRO A 355 14.03 -32.74 -18.16
N LYS A 356 15.32 -33.03 -18.08
CA LYS A 356 16.03 -33.79 -19.13
C LYS A 356 15.47 -35.20 -19.32
N ASP A 357 15.10 -35.87 -18.23
CA ASP A 357 14.84 -37.32 -18.20
C ASP A 357 13.40 -37.70 -17.78
N ALA A 358 12.45 -36.76 -17.69
CA ALA A 358 11.09 -37.00 -17.16
C ALA A 358 9.98 -36.30 -17.97
N GLN A 359 9.63 -36.85 -19.14
CA GLN A 359 8.79 -36.16 -20.12
C GLN A 359 7.30 -36.55 -20.16
N ASP A 360 6.88 -37.66 -19.56
CA ASP A 360 5.48 -38.17 -19.66
C ASP A 360 4.90 -38.55 -18.28
N ILE A 361 4.98 -37.65 -17.30
CA ILE A 361 4.63 -37.98 -15.90
C ILE A 361 3.48 -37.16 -15.32
N VAL A 362 3.24 -35.95 -15.83
CA VAL A 362 2.18 -35.07 -15.34
C VAL A 362 0.86 -35.41 -16.05
N PRO A 363 -0.26 -35.66 -15.34
CA PRO A 363 -1.56 -35.81 -15.96
C PRO A 363 -1.98 -34.53 -16.70
N ASP A 364 -2.62 -34.68 -17.87
CA ASP A 364 -3.29 -33.54 -18.51
C ASP A 364 -4.49 -33.06 -17.67
N ALA A 365 -4.76 -31.76 -17.71
CA ALA A 365 -5.79 -31.12 -16.90
C ALA A 365 -7.23 -31.49 -17.31
N HIS A 366 -7.44 -31.93 -18.54
CA HIS A 366 -8.77 -32.19 -19.11
C HIS A 366 -8.89 -33.53 -19.87
N ASP A 367 -7.77 -34.14 -20.27
CA ASP A 367 -7.74 -35.39 -21.02
C ASP A 367 -7.00 -36.49 -20.24
N PRO A 368 -7.70 -37.42 -19.56
CA PRO A 368 -7.06 -38.42 -18.70
C PRO A 368 -6.13 -39.39 -19.46
N SER A 369 -6.23 -39.45 -20.79
CA SER A 369 -5.38 -40.28 -21.65
C SER A 369 -4.02 -39.65 -21.99
N LYS A 370 -3.85 -38.36 -21.68
CA LYS A 370 -2.63 -37.61 -21.98
C LYS A 370 -1.76 -37.40 -20.74
N ARG A 371 -0.47 -37.26 -21.01
CA ARG A 371 0.58 -36.95 -20.06
C ARG A 371 1.51 -35.88 -20.65
N HIS A 372 2.19 -35.16 -19.77
CA HIS A 372 3.07 -34.04 -20.09
C HIS A 372 4.37 -34.09 -19.27
N PRO A 373 5.42 -33.35 -19.68
CA PRO A 373 6.59 -33.13 -18.87
C PRO A 373 6.25 -32.22 -17.68
N LEU A 374 7.07 -32.27 -16.63
CA LEU A 374 7.12 -31.19 -15.65
C LEU A 374 7.62 -29.90 -16.29
N MET A 375 7.24 -28.77 -15.70
CA MET A 375 7.64 -27.44 -16.14
C MET A 375 8.15 -26.62 -14.96
N MET A 376 9.21 -25.85 -15.18
CA MET A 376 9.69 -24.80 -14.28
C MET A 376 9.89 -23.48 -15.04
N PHE A 377 9.57 -22.37 -14.39
CA PHE A 377 9.91 -21.04 -14.90
C PHE A 377 11.39 -20.73 -14.70
N THR A 378 11.93 -19.74 -15.41
CA THR A 378 13.28 -19.22 -15.11
C THR A 378 13.36 -18.76 -13.65
N THR A 379 12.29 -18.19 -13.12
CA THR A 379 12.17 -17.77 -11.71
C THR A 379 12.13 -18.93 -10.72
N ASP A 380 11.67 -20.12 -11.12
CA ASP A 380 11.77 -21.32 -10.29
C ASP A 380 13.21 -21.85 -10.27
N ILE A 381 13.85 -21.93 -11.44
CA ILE A 381 15.27 -22.31 -11.55
C ILE A 381 16.17 -21.35 -10.76
N ALA A 382 15.80 -20.07 -10.66
CA ALA A 382 16.49 -19.08 -9.85
C ALA A 382 16.63 -19.52 -8.38
N LEU A 383 15.60 -20.17 -7.82
CA LEU A 383 15.62 -20.67 -6.44
C LEU A 383 16.58 -21.85 -6.25
N LYS A 384 16.85 -22.61 -7.32
CA LYS A 384 17.83 -23.71 -7.30
C LYS A 384 19.27 -23.20 -7.37
N VAL A 385 19.53 -22.18 -8.21
CA VAL A 385 20.89 -21.77 -8.56
C VAL A 385 21.45 -20.60 -7.74
N ASP A 386 20.59 -19.73 -7.19
CA ASP A 386 21.02 -18.69 -6.26
C ASP A 386 21.47 -19.34 -4.95
N PRO A 387 22.70 -19.08 -4.45
CA PRO A 387 23.23 -19.81 -3.30
C PRO A 387 22.40 -19.68 -2.02
N ALA A 388 21.79 -18.51 -1.76
CA ALA A 388 21.01 -18.29 -0.56
C ALA A 388 19.64 -18.98 -0.66
N TYR A 389 18.95 -18.84 -1.80
CA TYR A 389 17.70 -19.56 -2.03
C TYR A 389 17.91 -21.07 -2.07
N SER A 390 18.98 -21.56 -2.71
CA SER A 390 19.30 -22.99 -2.79
C SER A 390 19.51 -23.62 -1.41
N ALA A 391 20.14 -22.88 -0.48
CA ALA A 391 20.33 -23.34 0.89
C ALA A 391 18.98 -23.49 1.62
N ILE A 392 18.07 -22.54 1.45
CA ILE A 392 16.72 -22.57 2.04
C ILE A 392 15.89 -23.69 1.39
N ALA A 393 15.92 -23.84 0.06
CA ALA A 393 15.23 -24.91 -0.66
C ALA A 393 15.64 -26.30 -0.15
N LYS A 394 16.95 -26.56 -0.04
CA LYS A 394 17.48 -27.84 0.47
C LYS A 394 17.08 -28.09 1.92
N ARG A 395 17.09 -27.05 2.76
CA ARG A 395 16.60 -27.17 4.15
C ARG A 395 15.12 -27.52 4.17
N PHE A 396 14.29 -26.84 3.40
CA PHE A 396 12.84 -27.12 3.30
C PHE A 396 12.53 -28.49 2.71
N GLN A 397 13.34 -28.98 1.76
CA GLN A 397 13.24 -30.35 1.25
C GLN A 397 13.55 -31.37 2.35
N ALA A 398 14.64 -31.16 3.11
CA ALA A 398 15.04 -32.03 4.21
C ALA A 398 14.11 -31.95 5.44
N HIS A 399 13.44 -30.81 5.63
CA HIS A 399 12.56 -30.50 6.76
C HIS A 399 11.20 -29.98 6.29
N PRO A 400 10.31 -30.86 5.76
CA PRO A 400 9.00 -30.48 5.23
C PRO A 400 8.11 -29.70 6.22
N GLU A 401 8.24 -29.96 7.52
CA GLU A 401 7.55 -29.24 8.59
C GLU A 401 7.95 -27.77 8.69
N GLU A 402 9.23 -27.44 8.47
CA GLU A 402 9.70 -26.06 8.44
C GLU A 402 9.12 -25.32 7.23
N PHE A 403 9.12 -25.97 6.07
CA PHE A 403 8.51 -25.42 4.86
C PHE A 403 7.02 -25.13 5.04
N LYS A 404 6.27 -26.11 5.55
CA LYS A 404 4.82 -25.95 5.80
C LYS A 404 4.54 -24.76 6.73
N LEU A 405 5.31 -24.64 7.81
CA LEU A 405 5.14 -23.54 8.75
C LEU A 405 5.53 -22.19 8.14
N ALA A 406 6.66 -22.14 7.41
CA ALA A 406 7.13 -20.93 6.73
C ALA A 406 6.11 -20.46 5.69
N PHE A 407 5.59 -21.36 4.86
CA PHE A 407 4.58 -21.04 3.86
C PHE A 407 3.27 -20.59 4.50
N ALA A 408 2.81 -21.25 5.58
CA ALA A 408 1.59 -20.86 6.28
C ALA A 408 1.69 -19.43 6.84
N LYS A 409 2.82 -19.11 7.49
CA LYS A 409 3.08 -17.77 8.04
C LYS A 409 3.25 -16.71 6.95
N ALA A 410 3.99 -17.02 5.89
CA ALA A 410 4.24 -16.10 4.80
C ALA A 410 2.96 -15.83 3.99
N TRP A 411 2.11 -16.84 3.77
CA TRP A 411 0.79 -16.68 3.16
C TRP A 411 -0.11 -15.77 4.00
N PHE A 412 -0.14 -15.97 5.32
CA PHE A 412 -0.90 -15.10 6.22
C PHE A 412 -0.38 -13.66 6.18
N LYS A 413 0.94 -13.46 6.28
CA LYS A 413 1.56 -12.13 6.16
C LYS A 413 1.23 -11.48 4.83
N LEU A 414 1.40 -12.18 3.71
CA LEU A 414 1.08 -11.69 2.37
C LEU A 414 -0.33 -11.12 2.32
N THR A 415 -1.29 -11.91 2.79
CA THR A 415 -2.72 -11.60 2.65
C THR A 415 -3.23 -10.60 3.70
N HIS A 416 -2.44 -10.25 4.71
CA HIS A 416 -2.87 -9.38 5.83
C HIS A 416 -1.92 -8.20 6.13
N ARG A 417 -0.80 -8.04 5.41
CA ARG A 417 0.21 -6.99 5.64
C ARG A 417 -0.32 -5.56 5.52
N ASP A 418 -1.40 -5.37 4.77
CA ASP A 418 -2.09 -4.11 4.53
C ASP A 418 -3.40 -3.98 5.34
N LEU A 419 -3.73 -4.96 6.18
CA LEU A 419 -4.89 -4.90 7.08
C LEU A 419 -4.59 -4.09 8.36
N GLY A 420 -3.36 -3.65 8.56
CA GLY A 420 -2.96 -2.86 9.72
C GLY A 420 -2.83 -3.64 11.03
N PRO A 421 -3.00 -2.96 12.17
CA PRO A 421 -2.92 -3.57 13.49
C PRO A 421 -3.97 -4.68 13.67
N LYS A 422 -3.64 -5.69 14.48
CA LYS A 422 -4.52 -6.82 14.81
C LYS A 422 -5.88 -6.40 15.40
N ALA A 423 -6.00 -5.19 15.93
CA ALA A 423 -7.28 -4.60 16.35
C ALA A 423 -8.31 -4.52 15.20
N ARG A 424 -7.88 -4.46 13.94
CA ARG A 424 -8.77 -4.46 12.77
C ARG A 424 -9.22 -5.85 12.33
N TYR A 425 -8.62 -6.91 12.87
CA TYR A 425 -8.85 -8.27 12.37
C TYR A 425 -10.14 -8.82 12.98
N LEU A 426 -11.00 -9.37 12.13
CA LEU A 426 -12.31 -9.90 12.49
C LEU A 426 -12.37 -11.42 12.27
N GLY A 427 -13.26 -12.09 13.00
CA GLY A 427 -13.49 -13.54 12.89
C GLY A 427 -12.74 -14.37 13.94
N ASN A 428 -13.11 -15.64 14.04
CA ASN A 428 -12.62 -16.61 15.02
C ASN A 428 -11.33 -17.34 14.61
N GLU A 429 -10.94 -17.24 13.33
CA GLU A 429 -9.72 -17.86 12.78
C GLU A 429 -8.49 -16.93 12.86
N VAL A 430 -8.59 -15.78 13.51
CA VAL A 430 -7.47 -14.86 13.69
C VAL A 430 -6.40 -15.53 14.57
N PRO A 431 -5.14 -15.62 14.11
CA PRO A 431 -4.06 -16.20 14.91
C PRO A 431 -3.92 -15.47 16.25
N LYS A 432 -3.85 -16.26 17.35
CA LYS A 432 -3.73 -15.71 18.70
C LYS A 432 -2.36 -15.10 18.97
N VAL A 433 -1.31 -15.60 18.32
CA VAL A 433 0.04 -15.06 18.41
C VAL A 433 0.11 -13.68 17.75
N ASP A 434 0.90 -12.79 18.34
CA ASP A 434 1.24 -11.51 17.72
C ASP A 434 2.48 -11.69 16.86
N LEU A 435 2.40 -11.24 15.61
CA LEU A 435 3.51 -11.31 14.66
C LEU A 435 4.18 -9.94 14.59
N ILE A 436 5.51 -9.92 14.59
CA ILE A 436 6.27 -8.67 14.65
C ILE A 436 5.92 -7.67 13.54
N TRP A 437 5.59 -8.17 12.34
CA TRP A 437 5.21 -7.33 11.20
C TRP A 437 3.84 -6.64 11.34
N GLN A 438 3.03 -7.06 12.32
CA GLN A 438 1.75 -6.40 12.67
C GLN A 438 1.95 -5.15 13.54
N ASP A 439 3.20 -4.77 13.80
CA ASP A 439 3.59 -3.69 14.68
C ASP A 439 2.85 -3.76 16.05
N PRO A 440 2.95 -4.91 16.75
CA PRO A 440 2.02 -5.28 17.82
C PRO A 440 2.05 -4.29 18.99
N LEU A 441 0.88 -4.15 19.63
CA LEU A 441 0.67 -3.29 20.79
C LEU A 441 0.33 -4.15 22.00
N PRO A 442 0.92 -3.90 23.19
CA PRO A 442 0.57 -4.65 24.39
C PRO A 442 -0.86 -4.34 24.84
N ALA A 443 -1.50 -5.27 25.56
CA ALA A 443 -2.78 -4.97 26.21
C ALA A 443 -2.58 -4.01 27.40
N ALA A 444 -3.53 -3.09 27.61
CA ALA A 444 -3.54 -2.24 28.79
C ALA A 444 -3.96 -3.05 30.03
N GLY A 445 -3.06 -3.20 31.00
CA GLY A 445 -3.28 -3.92 32.26
C GLY A 445 -3.74 -3.04 33.43
N TYR A 446 -4.23 -1.83 33.15
CA TYR A 446 -4.57 -0.80 34.14
C TYR A 446 -5.91 -0.14 33.81
N GLN A 447 -6.52 0.52 34.80
CA GLN A 447 -7.73 1.31 34.58
C GLN A 447 -7.40 2.61 33.82
N MET A 448 -8.23 2.98 32.85
CA MET A 448 -8.05 4.21 32.09
C MET A 448 -8.34 5.46 32.91
N ILE A 449 -7.61 6.54 32.63
CA ILE A 449 -7.85 7.88 33.18
C ILE A 449 -9.24 8.40 32.79
N GLY A 450 -9.87 9.19 33.68
CA GLY A 450 -11.15 9.87 33.41
C GLY A 450 -11.00 11.38 33.19
N ASP A 451 -12.11 12.09 33.00
CA ASP A 451 -12.12 13.53 32.71
C ASP A 451 -11.36 14.39 33.74
N GLY A 452 -11.49 14.08 35.03
CA GLY A 452 -10.79 14.79 36.09
C GLY A 452 -9.27 14.60 36.02
N ASP A 453 -8.83 13.37 35.76
CA ASP A 453 -7.42 13.01 35.59
C ASP A 453 -6.84 13.68 34.33
N ILE A 454 -7.60 13.69 33.23
CA ILE A 454 -7.25 14.36 31.97
C ILE A 454 -7.03 15.85 32.21
N ALA A 455 -7.96 16.53 32.89
CA ALA A 455 -7.85 17.96 33.18
C ALA A 455 -6.64 18.27 34.07
N GLU A 456 -6.34 17.41 35.03
CA GLU A 456 -5.15 17.52 35.87
C GLU A 456 -3.85 17.37 35.07
N LEU A 457 -3.75 16.32 34.25
CA LEU A 457 -2.57 16.03 33.44
C LEU A 457 -2.29 17.17 32.45
N LYS A 458 -3.32 17.74 31.79
CA LYS A 458 -3.15 18.92 30.93
C LYS A 458 -2.53 20.11 31.69
N ARG A 459 -2.99 20.40 32.92
CA ARG A 459 -2.40 21.46 33.75
C ARG A 459 -0.94 21.18 34.09
N ARG A 460 -0.62 19.95 34.51
CA ARG A 460 0.76 19.54 34.83
C ARG A 460 1.68 19.67 33.61
N ILE A 461 1.23 19.24 32.43
CA ILE A 461 1.98 19.36 31.18
C ILE A 461 2.23 20.83 30.82
N LEU A 462 1.20 21.70 30.86
CA LEU A 462 1.37 23.11 30.53
C LEU A 462 2.30 23.87 31.49
N ALA A 463 2.39 23.39 32.74
CA ALA A 463 3.25 23.92 33.79
C ALA A 463 4.68 23.29 33.81
N SER A 464 4.99 22.33 32.95
CA SER A 464 6.27 21.59 32.98
C SER A 464 7.49 22.39 32.54
N GLY A 465 7.28 23.58 31.96
CA GLY A 465 8.33 24.39 31.35
C GLY A 465 8.70 23.98 29.92
N VAL A 466 8.12 22.90 29.38
CA VAL A 466 8.28 22.52 27.98
C VAL A 466 7.63 23.59 27.08
N PRO A 467 8.31 24.06 26.01
CA PRO A 467 7.71 24.97 25.05
C PRO A 467 6.46 24.36 24.40
N LYS A 468 5.42 25.17 24.19
CA LYS A 468 4.12 24.68 23.70
C LYS A 468 4.23 24.20 22.25
N SER A 469 5.06 24.87 21.44
CA SER A 469 5.41 24.44 20.08
C SER A 469 6.03 23.04 20.07
N GLU A 470 6.91 22.73 21.02
CA GLU A 470 7.54 21.40 21.13
C GLU A 470 6.56 20.28 21.52
N LEU A 471 5.56 20.58 22.36
CA LEU A 471 4.47 19.64 22.63
C LEU A 471 3.65 19.35 21.37
N ILE A 472 3.37 20.38 20.57
CA ILE A 472 2.64 20.27 19.30
C ILE A 472 3.45 19.47 18.27
N LYS A 473 4.73 19.82 18.07
CA LYS A 473 5.64 19.10 17.17
C LYS A 473 5.78 17.62 17.56
N THR A 474 5.92 17.33 18.86
CA THR A 474 6.06 15.95 19.35
C THR A 474 4.80 15.14 19.12
N ALA A 475 3.61 15.69 19.42
CA ALA A 475 2.35 15.02 19.15
C ALA A 475 2.11 14.81 17.65
N TRP A 476 2.40 15.84 16.82
CA TRP A 476 2.33 15.73 15.37
C TRP A 476 3.28 14.66 14.83
N ALA A 477 4.56 14.71 15.21
CA ALA A 477 5.57 13.74 14.80
C ALA A 477 5.15 12.29 15.12
N SER A 478 4.54 12.09 16.30
CA SER A 478 4.08 10.77 16.71
C SER A 478 2.88 10.29 15.91
N ALA A 479 1.86 11.13 15.73
CA ALA A 479 0.64 10.74 15.03
C ALA A 479 0.83 10.68 13.50
N ALA A 480 1.63 11.59 12.96
CA ALA A 480 1.80 11.71 11.52
C ALA A 480 2.55 10.52 10.91
N SER A 481 3.26 9.69 11.66
CA SER A 481 3.85 8.46 11.08
C SER A 481 2.81 7.53 10.46
N PHE A 482 1.52 7.71 10.79
CA PHE A 482 0.40 6.99 10.22
C PHE A 482 0.32 7.12 8.68
N ARG A 483 -0.13 6.05 8.04
CA ARG A 483 -0.64 6.08 6.66
C ARG A 483 -1.86 5.15 6.49
N ALA A 484 -2.95 5.66 5.92
CA ALA A 484 -4.20 4.93 5.69
C ALA A 484 -4.10 3.83 4.63
N THR A 485 -3.03 3.86 3.82
CA THR A 485 -2.80 2.92 2.72
C THR A 485 -2.58 1.48 3.20
N ASP A 486 -1.93 1.30 4.34
CA ASP A 486 -1.73 -0.01 5.00
C ASP A 486 -1.97 0.04 6.52
N TYR A 487 -2.47 1.18 7.01
CA TYR A 487 -2.81 1.46 8.40
C TYR A 487 -1.65 1.30 9.39
N ARG A 488 -0.40 1.41 8.92
CA ARG A 488 0.81 1.42 9.78
C ARG A 488 1.10 2.81 10.33
N GLY A 489 1.92 2.86 11.39
CA GLY A 489 2.29 4.10 12.09
C GLY A 489 1.19 4.61 13.02
N GLY A 490 1.34 5.86 13.48
CA GLY A 490 0.44 6.50 14.43
C GLY A 490 1.03 6.65 15.83
N ALA A 491 0.28 7.30 16.71
CA ALA A 491 0.73 7.65 18.06
C ALA A 491 0.63 6.50 19.07
N ASN A 492 -0.21 5.51 18.82
CA ASN A 492 -0.38 4.34 19.66
C ASN A 492 0.89 3.47 19.62
N GLY A 493 1.35 3.06 20.80
CA GLY A 493 2.66 2.42 20.98
C GLY A 493 3.76 3.37 21.44
N ALA A 494 3.58 4.70 21.31
CA ALA A 494 4.61 5.71 21.57
C ALA A 494 5.95 5.36 20.90
N ARG A 495 5.90 4.84 19.66
CA ARG A 495 7.10 4.39 18.95
C ARG A 495 8.05 5.52 18.59
N ILE A 496 7.60 6.76 18.63
CA ILE A 496 8.43 7.96 18.54
C ILE A 496 9.59 7.98 19.56
N ARG A 497 9.48 7.28 20.70
CA ARG A 497 10.59 7.17 21.68
C ARG A 497 11.58 6.04 21.38
N LEU A 498 11.22 5.13 20.48
CA LEU A 498 11.97 3.93 20.13
C LEU A 498 12.76 4.13 18.84
N ALA A 499 13.73 3.25 18.59
CA ALA A 499 14.39 3.21 17.29
C ALA A 499 13.45 2.62 16.23
N PRO A 500 13.40 3.19 15.01
CA PRO A 500 14.26 4.28 14.51
C PRO A 500 13.65 5.69 14.67
N GLU A 501 12.39 5.83 15.05
CA GLU A 501 11.67 7.12 15.01
C GLU A 501 12.32 8.21 15.87
N ASN A 502 12.92 7.82 17.00
CA ASN A 502 13.60 8.73 17.91
C ASN A 502 14.87 9.38 17.34
N ALA A 503 15.37 8.86 16.21
CA ALA A 503 16.59 9.33 15.56
C ALA A 503 16.32 10.01 14.20
N TRP A 504 15.08 10.06 13.73
CA TRP A 504 14.75 10.69 12.46
C TRP A 504 15.00 12.19 12.50
N ALA A 505 15.67 12.71 11.47
CA ALA A 505 16.04 14.12 11.41
C ALA A 505 14.84 15.06 11.48
N VAL A 506 13.73 14.67 10.86
CA VAL A 506 12.45 15.42 10.86
C VAL A 506 11.80 15.54 12.25
N ASN A 507 12.17 14.69 13.19
CA ASN A 507 11.62 14.66 14.54
C ASN A 507 12.47 15.45 15.55
N ASP A 508 13.50 16.18 15.10
CA ASP A 508 14.39 17.00 15.94
C ASP A 508 14.87 16.25 17.21
N PRO A 509 15.67 15.17 17.08
CA PRO A 509 15.96 14.22 18.18
C PRO A 509 16.42 14.85 19.50
N ALA A 510 17.20 15.92 19.43
CA ALA A 510 17.70 16.63 20.61
C ALA A 510 16.59 17.36 21.38
N SER A 511 15.58 17.90 20.67
CA SER A 511 14.41 18.51 21.30
C SER A 511 13.44 17.44 21.79
N LEU A 512 13.12 16.47 20.91
CA LEU A 512 12.25 15.34 21.21
C LEU A 512 12.66 14.62 22.50
N SER A 513 13.95 14.31 22.66
CA SER A 513 14.47 13.65 23.86
C SER A 513 14.14 14.42 25.16
N LYS A 514 14.20 15.75 25.14
CA LYS A 514 13.85 16.59 26.29
C LYS A 514 12.35 16.59 26.58
N VAL A 515 11.53 16.66 25.54
CA VAL A 515 10.06 16.61 25.67
C VAL A 515 9.64 15.27 26.25
N LEU A 516 10.12 14.17 25.66
CA LEU A 516 9.82 12.81 26.12
C LEU A 516 10.23 12.63 27.58
N LYS A 517 11.43 13.08 27.95
CA LYS A 517 11.89 13.01 29.35
C LYS A 517 10.94 13.74 30.31
N SER A 518 10.50 14.94 29.96
CA SER A 518 9.54 15.69 30.79
C SER A 518 8.18 14.99 30.88
N LEU A 519 7.68 14.43 29.79
CA LEU A 519 6.41 13.68 29.79
C LEU A 519 6.52 12.36 30.56
N GLU A 520 7.65 11.67 30.50
CA GLU A 520 7.95 10.47 31.31
C GLU A 520 8.01 10.79 32.80
N ASP A 521 8.59 11.93 33.19
CA ASP A 521 8.61 12.37 34.59
C ASP A 521 7.18 12.68 35.10
N ILE A 522 6.33 13.29 34.26
CA ILE A 522 4.90 13.50 34.56
C ILE A 522 4.16 12.16 34.65
N GLN A 523 4.42 11.24 33.71
CA GLN A 523 3.84 9.90 33.68
C GLN A 523 4.15 9.16 34.98
N SER A 524 5.44 9.11 35.34
CA SER A 524 5.93 8.47 36.55
C SER A 524 5.30 9.11 37.79
N GLY A 525 5.30 10.44 37.89
CA GLY A 525 4.71 11.16 39.01
C GLY A 525 3.19 11.04 39.12
N PHE A 526 2.49 10.78 38.00
CA PHE A 526 1.05 10.50 38.02
C PHE A 526 0.76 9.04 38.37
N ASN A 527 1.48 8.08 37.79
CA ASN A 527 1.23 6.65 37.97
C ASN A 527 1.73 6.14 39.34
N THR A 528 2.82 6.70 39.87
CA THR A 528 3.41 6.28 41.14
C THR A 528 2.48 6.66 42.30
N ASN A 529 2.25 5.72 43.23
CA ASN A 529 1.39 5.86 44.42
C ASN A 529 -0.12 5.97 44.16
N ARG A 530 -0.60 5.68 42.93
CA ARG A 530 -2.04 5.54 42.71
C ARG A 530 -2.55 4.22 43.30
N THR A 531 -3.56 4.32 44.15
CA THR A 531 -4.23 3.18 44.78
C THR A 531 -5.53 2.80 44.07
N ASP A 532 -6.01 3.62 43.14
CA ASP A 532 -7.25 3.42 42.39
C ASP A 532 -7.07 2.59 41.11
N GLY A 533 -5.87 2.06 40.87
CA GLY A 533 -5.54 1.21 39.72
C GLY A 533 -5.48 1.95 38.37
N LYS A 534 -5.69 3.28 38.36
CA LYS A 534 -5.58 4.07 37.14
C LYS A 534 -4.13 4.35 36.78
N GLN A 535 -3.84 4.34 35.48
CA GLN A 535 -2.55 4.77 34.95
C GLN A 535 -2.74 5.49 33.61
N VAL A 536 -1.71 6.21 33.18
CA VAL A 536 -1.62 6.81 31.84
C VAL A 536 -0.37 6.32 31.12
N SER A 537 -0.50 6.02 29.82
CA SER A 537 0.62 5.68 28.94
C SER A 537 1.36 6.94 28.47
N LEU A 538 2.60 6.78 28.03
CA LEU A 538 3.34 7.87 27.42
C LEU A 538 2.72 8.23 26.06
N ALA A 539 2.21 7.25 25.32
CA ALA A 539 1.48 7.45 24.08
C ALA A 539 0.29 8.41 24.26
N ASP A 540 -0.50 8.22 25.31
CA ASP A 540 -1.60 9.13 25.63
C ASP A 540 -1.10 10.49 26.12
N LEU A 541 -0.03 10.56 26.91
CA LEU A 541 0.54 11.86 27.36
C LEU A 541 1.12 12.70 26.23
N ILE A 542 1.72 12.09 25.20
CA ILE A 542 2.20 12.78 24.00
C ILE A 542 1.03 13.48 23.30
N VAL A 543 -0.03 12.73 23.00
CA VAL A 543 -1.23 13.26 22.33
C VAL A 543 -1.96 14.30 23.22
N LEU A 544 -2.06 14.02 24.52
CA LEU A 544 -2.68 14.92 25.47
C LEU A 544 -1.90 16.23 25.62
N GLY A 545 -0.57 16.18 25.60
CA GLY A 545 0.30 17.34 25.69
C GLY A 545 0.18 18.26 24.48
N GLY A 546 0.18 17.69 23.26
CA GLY A 546 -0.10 18.47 22.05
C GLY A 546 -1.50 19.09 22.08
N SER A 547 -2.51 18.33 22.49
CA SER A 547 -3.89 18.83 22.61
C SER A 547 -4.02 19.97 23.63
N ALA A 548 -3.35 19.87 24.78
CA ALA A 548 -3.33 20.94 25.79
C ALA A 548 -2.66 22.21 25.26
N ALA A 549 -1.58 22.08 24.47
CA ALA A 549 -0.88 23.19 23.86
C ALA A 549 -1.74 23.88 22.77
N VAL A 550 -2.53 23.12 22.01
CA VAL A 550 -3.51 23.69 21.06
C VAL A 550 -4.61 24.46 21.80
N GLU A 551 -5.15 23.93 22.90
CA GLU A 551 -6.14 24.64 23.74
C GLU A 551 -5.57 25.93 24.34
N ASP A 552 -4.29 25.93 24.74
CA ASP A 552 -3.60 27.14 25.19
C ASP A 552 -3.44 28.18 24.07
N ALA A 553 -3.06 27.74 22.88
CA ALA A 553 -2.92 28.61 21.72
C ALA A 553 -4.25 29.21 21.24
N ALA A 554 -5.34 28.45 21.32
CA ALA A 554 -6.69 28.95 21.04
C ALA A 554 -7.15 29.99 22.07
N ARG A 555 -6.89 29.76 23.37
CA ARG A 555 -7.19 30.74 24.43
C ARG A 555 -6.45 32.05 24.24
N LYS A 556 -5.20 32.03 23.78
CA LYS A 556 -4.44 33.24 23.39
C LYS A 556 -5.08 34.00 22.23
N ALA A 557 -5.78 33.30 21.35
CA ALA A 557 -6.54 33.90 20.26
C ALA A 557 -7.94 34.39 20.69
N GLY A 558 -8.31 34.21 21.97
CA GLY A 558 -9.62 34.61 22.50
C GLY A 558 -10.72 33.53 22.41
N TYR A 559 -10.36 32.29 22.06
CA TYR A 559 -11.30 31.18 21.92
C TYR A 559 -11.12 30.13 23.02
N ASP A 560 -12.17 29.86 23.77
CA ASP A 560 -12.20 28.76 24.74
C ASP A 560 -12.72 27.49 24.06
N VAL A 561 -11.80 26.60 23.71
CA VAL A 561 -12.11 25.33 23.03
C VAL A 561 -11.56 24.15 23.82
N LYS A 562 -12.28 23.03 23.74
CA LYS A 562 -11.82 21.72 24.24
C LYS A 562 -11.46 20.85 23.06
N VAL A 563 -10.20 20.44 22.97
CA VAL A 563 -9.73 19.45 21.99
C VAL A 563 -10.17 18.07 22.49
N PRO A 564 -11.00 17.34 21.72
CA PRO A 564 -11.41 15.99 22.09
C PRO A 564 -10.21 15.06 22.27
N PHE A 565 -10.24 14.29 23.35
CA PHE A 565 -9.21 13.32 23.70
C PHE A 565 -9.86 12.05 24.23
N SER A 566 -9.44 10.90 23.72
CA SER A 566 -9.85 9.58 24.20
C SER A 566 -8.61 8.83 24.66
N PRO A 567 -8.52 8.41 25.94
CA PRO A 567 -7.40 7.57 26.41
C PRO A 567 -7.52 6.15 25.85
N GLY A 568 -6.50 5.34 26.07
CA GLY A 568 -6.47 3.92 25.68
C GLY A 568 -5.28 3.53 24.83
N ARG A 569 -4.42 4.48 24.44
CA ARG A 569 -3.15 4.14 23.80
C ARG A 569 -2.24 3.45 24.80
N VAL A 570 -1.35 2.62 24.30
CA VAL A 570 -0.40 1.83 25.09
C VAL A 570 1.03 2.11 24.66
N ASP A 571 2.01 1.68 25.47
CA ASP A 571 3.43 1.88 25.20
C ASP A 571 4.05 0.57 24.69
N ALA A 572 4.36 0.49 23.39
CA ALA A 572 5.05 -0.65 22.79
C ALA A 572 6.51 -0.71 23.24
N THR A 573 7.14 -1.87 23.16
CA THR A 573 8.57 -2.06 23.49
C THR A 573 9.45 -2.11 22.24
N GLN A 574 10.77 -1.94 22.42
CA GLN A 574 11.72 -2.10 21.30
C GLN A 574 11.68 -3.50 20.70
N ALA A 575 11.47 -4.54 21.52
CA ALA A 575 11.34 -5.92 21.05
C ALA A 575 10.07 -6.16 20.22
N GLN A 576 9.05 -5.30 20.38
CA GLN A 576 7.82 -5.28 19.57
C GLN A 576 7.91 -4.33 18.37
N THR A 577 9.11 -3.87 18.01
CA THR A 577 9.32 -2.90 16.93
C THR A 577 10.45 -3.37 16.01
N ASP A 578 10.09 -3.78 14.79
CA ASP A 578 11.06 -4.09 13.74
C ASP A 578 11.61 -2.79 13.14
N VAL A 579 12.87 -2.49 13.46
CA VAL A 579 13.54 -1.25 13.05
C VAL A 579 13.61 -1.12 11.53
N ALA A 580 13.86 -2.21 10.80
CA ALA A 580 13.96 -2.18 9.34
C ALA A 580 12.58 -1.96 8.71
N SER A 581 11.53 -2.55 9.29
CA SER A 581 10.15 -2.34 8.87
C SER A 581 9.65 -0.91 9.12
N PHE A 582 10.10 -0.25 10.19
CA PHE A 582 9.72 1.15 10.49
C PHE A 582 10.50 2.17 9.67
N ALA A 583 11.69 1.85 9.16
CA ALA A 583 12.51 2.79 8.40
C ALA A 583 11.81 3.37 7.15
N VAL A 584 10.85 2.65 6.57
CA VAL A 584 10.07 3.11 5.40
C VAL A 584 8.97 4.11 5.75
N LEU A 585 8.69 4.31 7.04
CA LEU A 585 7.76 5.32 7.54
C LEU A 585 8.45 6.67 7.80
N GLU A 586 9.79 6.75 7.70
CA GLU A 586 10.51 8.01 7.86
C GLU A 586 10.09 9.00 6.78
N PRO A 587 9.52 10.17 7.14
CA PRO A 587 9.13 11.15 6.15
C PRO A 587 10.37 11.91 5.67
N THR A 588 10.71 11.71 4.39
CA THR A 588 11.74 12.53 3.69
C THR A 588 11.20 13.90 3.29
N SER A 589 9.88 14.09 3.36
CA SER A 589 9.20 15.38 3.25
C SER A 589 7.98 15.39 4.17
N ASP A 590 7.78 16.51 4.85
CA ASP A 590 6.59 16.78 5.65
C ASP A 590 6.21 18.25 5.51
N GLY A 591 5.31 18.55 4.55
CA GLY A 591 4.85 19.91 4.27
C GLY A 591 4.17 20.57 5.47
N PHE A 592 3.59 19.79 6.38
CA PHE A 592 2.97 20.30 7.61
C PHE A 592 4.01 20.88 8.57
N ARG A 593 5.24 20.34 8.58
CA ARG A 593 6.40 20.85 9.35
C ARG A 593 7.39 21.67 8.50
N ASN A 594 7.04 22.02 7.27
CA ASN A 594 7.92 22.69 6.30
C ASN A 594 9.27 21.99 6.10
N TYR A 595 9.27 20.65 6.11
CA TYR A 595 10.47 19.82 6.00
C TYR A 595 10.58 19.19 4.60
N TYR A 596 11.77 19.28 4.01
CA TYR A 596 12.03 18.70 2.69
C TYR A 596 13.50 18.31 2.52
N GLN A 597 13.77 17.05 2.21
CA GLN A 597 15.10 16.57 1.87
C GLN A 597 15.39 16.74 0.37
N LYS A 598 16.63 17.12 0.03
CA LYS A 598 17.08 17.30 -1.37
C LYS A 598 17.10 16.01 -2.20
N SER A 599 17.02 14.85 -1.55
CA SER A 599 16.97 13.52 -2.18
C SER A 599 15.62 13.22 -2.84
N ASN A 600 14.59 14.01 -2.58
CA ASN A 600 13.28 13.84 -3.18
C ASN A 600 13.27 14.29 -4.64
N GLU A 601 12.61 13.51 -5.49
CA GLU A 601 12.49 13.78 -6.94
C GLU A 601 11.22 14.59 -7.29
N ARG A 602 10.18 14.50 -6.46
CA ARG A 602 8.91 15.25 -6.62
C ARG A 602 8.94 16.54 -5.82
N SER A 603 8.19 17.55 -6.27
CA SER A 603 8.18 18.86 -5.63
C SER A 603 7.63 18.80 -4.19
N PRO A 604 8.01 19.76 -3.32
CA PRO A 604 7.48 19.82 -1.95
C PRO A 604 5.94 19.85 -1.88
N ALA A 605 5.28 20.54 -2.82
CA ALA A 605 3.82 20.64 -2.85
C ALA A 605 3.16 19.31 -3.22
N GLU A 606 3.71 18.57 -4.18
CA GLU A 606 3.21 17.24 -4.56
C GLU A 606 3.37 16.23 -3.42
N LEU A 607 4.50 16.27 -2.70
CA LEU A 607 4.71 15.40 -1.54
C LEU A 607 3.85 15.79 -0.34
N MET A 608 3.50 17.07 -0.18
CA MET A 608 2.51 17.49 0.82
C MET A 608 1.13 16.89 0.54
N VAL A 609 0.69 16.88 -0.73
CA VAL A 609 -0.58 16.25 -1.11
C VAL A 609 -0.51 14.73 -0.92
N ASP A 610 0.57 14.06 -1.33
CA ASP A 610 0.77 12.63 -1.08
C ASP A 610 0.71 12.31 0.42
N ARG A 611 1.31 13.17 1.24
CA ARG A 611 1.29 13.03 2.70
C ARG A 611 -0.10 13.24 3.29
N ALA A 612 -0.83 14.24 2.81
CA ALA A 612 -2.20 14.50 3.24
C ALA A 612 -3.14 13.33 2.89
N SER A 613 -2.97 12.73 1.71
CA SER A 613 -3.72 11.53 1.29
C SER A 613 -3.42 10.33 2.20
N LYS A 614 -2.15 10.13 2.57
CA LYS A 614 -1.78 9.09 3.56
C LYS A 614 -2.39 9.34 4.94
N LEU A 615 -2.59 10.58 5.33
CA LEU A 615 -3.24 10.94 6.60
C LEU A 615 -4.78 10.97 6.49
N ASP A 616 -5.34 10.48 5.38
CA ASP A 616 -6.78 10.48 5.11
C ASP A 616 -7.39 11.88 5.18
N LEU A 617 -6.65 12.92 4.75
CA LEU A 617 -7.09 14.30 4.82
C LEU A 617 -7.74 14.76 3.52
N THR A 618 -8.82 15.51 3.67
CA THR A 618 -9.45 16.27 2.58
C THR A 618 -8.67 17.55 2.26
N VAL A 619 -8.99 18.19 1.12
CA VAL A 619 -8.40 19.50 0.77
C VAL A 619 -8.59 20.56 1.87
N PRO A 620 -9.79 20.75 2.47
CA PRO A 620 -9.96 21.71 3.56
C PRO A 620 -9.21 21.35 4.84
N GLU A 621 -9.15 20.06 5.20
CA GLU A 621 -8.42 19.60 6.40
C GLU A 621 -6.91 19.80 6.25
N MET A 622 -6.33 19.45 5.09
CA MET A 622 -4.92 19.75 4.79
C MET A 622 -4.65 21.25 4.90
N THR A 623 -5.52 22.07 4.30
CA THR A 623 -5.37 23.53 4.27
C THR A 623 -5.33 24.10 5.69
N VAL A 624 -6.35 23.81 6.51
CA VAL A 624 -6.46 24.36 7.87
C VAL A 624 -5.29 23.89 8.76
N LEU A 625 -4.86 22.62 8.61
CA LEU A 625 -3.72 22.09 9.36
C LEU A 625 -2.41 22.79 9.01
N VAL A 626 -2.12 23.03 7.73
CA VAL A 626 -0.91 23.76 7.33
C VAL A 626 -0.90 25.17 7.92
N GLY A 627 -1.99 25.92 7.73
CA GLY A 627 -2.10 27.29 8.24
C GLY A 627 -1.96 27.37 9.77
N GLY A 628 -2.62 26.46 10.49
CA GLY A 628 -2.53 26.41 11.95
C GLY A 628 -1.18 25.98 12.47
N LEU A 629 -0.55 24.94 11.89
CA LEU A 629 0.78 24.51 12.32
C LEU A 629 1.85 25.57 12.07
N ARG A 630 1.71 26.39 11.02
CA ARG A 630 2.56 27.58 10.83
C ARG A 630 2.34 28.63 11.92
N ALA A 631 1.09 28.98 12.22
CA ALA A 631 0.78 29.95 13.28
C ALA A 631 1.23 29.48 14.68
N LEU A 632 1.22 28.16 14.90
CA LEU A 632 1.66 27.51 16.14
C LEU A 632 3.19 27.32 16.26
N ASP A 633 3.96 27.79 15.27
CA ASP A 633 5.43 27.67 15.25
C ASP A 633 5.91 26.21 15.30
N ALA A 634 5.21 25.32 14.57
CA ALA A 634 5.43 23.87 14.59
C ALA A 634 6.34 23.36 13.45
N ASN A 635 7.15 24.22 12.85
CA ASN A 635 8.10 23.82 11.80
C ASN A 635 9.27 23.00 12.37
N ALA A 636 9.77 22.06 11.56
CA ALA A 636 10.97 21.29 11.89
C ALA A 636 12.21 22.22 11.95
N GLY A 637 13.10 21.95 12.90
CA GLY A 637 14.33 22.72 13.10
C GLY A 637 14.12 24.22 13.37
N ASP A 638 12.96 24.59 13.91
CA ASP A 638 12.56 25.99 14.22
C ASP A 638 12.60 26.93 13.00
N SER A 639 12.41 26.38 11.79
CA SER A 639 12.39 27.16 10.55
C SER A 639 11.29 28.24 10.59
N ARG A 640 11.62 29.45 10.15
CA ARG A 640 10.67 30.57 10.04
C ARG A 640 9.88 30.59 8.73
N LEU A 641 10.13 29.65 7.82
CA LEU A 641 9.44 29.58 6.53
C LEU A 641 7.92 29.42 6.72
N GLY A 642 7.15 30.33 6.15
CA GLY A 642 5.69 30.30 6.19
C GLY A 642 5.09 30.69 7.54
N VAL A 643 5.87 31.10 8.54
CA VAL A 643 5.35 31.62 9.81
C VAL A 643 4.91 33.08 9.59
N LEU A 644 3.78 33.24 8.90
CA LEU A 644 3.24 34.55 8.48
C LEU A 644 2.38 35.14 9.61
N THR A 645 2.98 35.40 10.76
CA THR A 645 2.34 36.03 11.92
C THR A 645 3.36 36.70 12.83
N ASP A 646 2.96 37.80 13.46
CA ASP A 646 3.73 38.48 14.51
C ASP A 646 3.44 37.92 15.92
N ARG A 647 2.55 36.93 16.03
CA ARG A 647 2.17 36.28 17.30
C ARG A 647 2.34 34.76 17.27
N PRO A 648 3.52 34.20 16.94
CA PRO A 648 3.73 32.76 16.89
C PRO A 648 3.30 32.05 18.19
N GLY A 649 2.71 30.87 18.07
CA GLY A 649 2.14 30.12 19.19
C GLY A 649 0.72 30.57 19.60
N THR A 650 0.07 31.40 18.78
CA THR A 650 -1.35 31.75 18.88
C THR A 650 -2.09 31.07 17.73
N LEU A 651 -3.21 30.38 18.01
CA LEU A 651 -3.99 29.70 16.96
C LEU A 651 -4.88 30.73 16.25
N SER A 652 -4.34 31.36 15.21
CA SER A 652 -5.02 32.36 14.37
C SER A 652 -4.96 31.98 12.89
N ASN A 653 -5.87 32.56 12.10
CA ASN A 653 -5.86 32.46 10.64
C ASN A 653 -4.84 33.40 9.96
N ASP A 654 -3.91 34.00 10.73
CA ASP A 654 -2.93 34.98 10.25
C ASP A 654 -2.13 34.48 9.04
N PHE A 655 -1.85 33.17 8.97
CA PHE A 655 -1.20 32.55 7.82
C PHE A 655 -1.91 32.92 6.50
N PHE A 656 -3.23 32.73 6.44
CA PHE A 656 -3.99 32.97 5.22
C PHE A 656 -4.21 34.46 4.95
N VAL A 657 -4.50 35.24 6.00
CA VAL A 657 -4.66 36.70 5.90
C VAL A 657 -3.39 37.33 5.31
N ASN A 658 -2.22 36.99 5.84
CA ASN A 658 -0.94 37.55 5.39
C ASN A 658 -0.46 36.96 4.06
N LEU A 659 -0.80 35.71 3.74
CA LEU A 659 -0.49 35.10 2.45
C LEU A 659 -1.24 35.79 1.29
N LEU A 660 -2.51 36.14 1.51
CA LEU A 660 -3.38 36.73 0.50
C LEU A 660 -3.34 38.27 0.46
N ASP A 661 -2.62 38.90 1.40
CA ASP A 661 -2.40 40.34 1.43
C ASP A 661 -1.59 40.81 0.20
N MET A 662 -2.25 41.57 -0.67
CA MET A 662 -1.67 42.10 -1.90
C MET A 662 -0.64 43.22 -1.66
N SER A 663 -0.54 43.77 -0.45
CA SER A 663 0.57 44.66 -0.08
C SER A 663 1.91 43.92 -0.08
N THR A 664 1.91 42.59 0.00
CA THR A 664 3.10 41.75 -0.10
C THR A 664 3.32 41.30 -1.55
N GLN A 665 4.54 41.47 -2.05
CA GLN A 665 5.02 40.91 -3.32
C GLN A 665 5.98 39.76 -3.04
N TRP A 666 5.69 38.60 -3.64
CA TRP A 666 6.52 37.40 -3.52
C TRP A 666 7.48 37.26 -4.70
N THR A 667 8.74 36.98 -4.40
CA THR A 667 9.79 36.66 -5.40
C THR A 667 10.61 35.47 -4.93
N LYS A 668 11.16 34.68 -5.86
CA LYS A 668 12.14 33.63 -5.50
C LYS A 668 13.31 34.28 -4.76
N SER A 669 13.79 33.67 -3.68
CA SER A 669 14.97 34.17 -2.98
C SER A 669 16.22 33.97 -3.85
N SER A 670 17.11 34.97 -3.86
CA SER A 670 18.41 34.86 -4.52
C SER A 670 19.48 34.20 -3.64
N SER A 671 19.22 34.06 -2.33
CA SER A 671 20.19 33.57 -1.34
C SER A 671 19.87 32.19 -0.78
N ALA A 672 18.63 31.71 -0.96
CA ALA A 672 18.19 30.39 -0.50
C ALA A 672 17.36 29.67 -1.56
N ASP A 673 17.94 28.65 -2.17
CA ASP A 673 17.27 27.82 -3.18
C ASP A 673 16.01 27.15 -2.61
N GLY A 674 14.96 27.08 -3.44
CA GLY A 674 13.66 26.52 -3.03
C GLY A 674 12.90 27.37 -2.02
N THR A 675 13.23 28.66 -1.84
CA THR A 675 12.50 29.58 -0.95
C THR A 675 12.08 30.87 -1.66
N TYR A 676 11.18 31.60 -1.03
CA TYR A 676 10.60 32.84 -1.52
C TYR A 676 10.66 33.93 -0.45
N GLU A 677 10.84 35.16 -0.90
CA GLU A 677 10.82 36.38 -0.09
C GLU A 677 9.54 37.15 -0.37
N GLY A 678 8.77 37.45 0.68
CA GLY A 678 7.61 38.32 0.65
C GLY A 678 8.05 39.71 1.11
N ARG A 679 8.04 40.67 0.19
CA ARG A 679 8.44 42.07 0.45
C ARG A 679 7.25 42.99 0.36
N ASP A 680 7.23 44.01 1.21
CA ASP A 680 6.28 45.11 1.08
C ASP A 680 6.40 45.74 -0.32
N ARG A 681 5.27 45.85 -1.03
CA ARG A 681 5.24 46.27 -2.44
C ARG A 681 5.61 47.75 -2.63
N GLN A 682 5.44 48.59 -1.61
CA GLN A 682 5.74 50.02 -1.68
C GLN A 682 7.19 50.32 -1.30
N THR A 683 7.67 49.69 -0.22
CA THR A 683 8.96 50.00 0.39
C THR A 683 10.06 49.01 0.02
N GLY A 684 9.71 47.82 -0.45
CA GLY A 684 10.65 46.72 -0.71
C GLY A 684 11.17 46.03 0.56
N ALA A 685 10.68 46.42 1.75
CA ALA A 685 11.09 45.84 3.02
C ALA A 685 10.71 44.36 3.10
N LEU A 686 11.63 43.51 3.56
CA LEU A 686 11.34 42.09 3.77
C LEU A 686 10.33 41.94 4.91
N LYS A 687 9.17 41.33 4.61
CA LYS A 687 8.14 40.99 5.60
C LYS A 687 8.25 39.53 6.00
N TRP A 688 8.30 38.63 5.02
CA TRP A 688 8.16 37.20 5.23
C TRP A 688 9.10 36.36 4.36
N THR A 689 9.33 35.11 4.77
CA THR A 689 9.92 34.08 3.93
C THR A 689 9.02 32.86 3.90
N ALA A 690 9.02 32.13 2.79
CA ALA A 690 8.12 31.01 2.54
C ALA A 690 8.76 29.95 1.64
N SER A 691 8.25 28.73 1.70
CA SER A 691 8.58 27.65 0.78
C SER A 691 7.46 27.42 -0.25
N PRO A 692 7.65 26.53 -1.24
CA PRO A 692 6.58 26.14 -2.16
C PRO A 692 5.34 25.58 -1.45
N VAL A 693 5.48 24.90 -0.31
CA VAL A 693 4.32 24.34 0.42
C VAL A 693 3.48 25.44 1.08
N ASP A 694 4.06 26.62 1.32
CA ASP A 694 3.34 27.75 1.88
C ASP A 694 2.65 28.54 0.75
N LEU A 695 3.40 28.90 -0.30
CA LEU A 695 2.87 29.75 -1.38
C LEU A 695 1.86 29.06 -2.29
N VAL A 696 1.83 27.72 -2.32
CA VAL A 696 0.88 26.99 -3.17
C VAL A 696 -0.57 27.31 -2.80
N PHE A 697 -0.86 27.65 -1.54
CA PHE A 697 -2.18 28.08 -1.08
C PHE A 697 -2.57 29.49 -1.59
N GLY A 698 -1.64 30.29 -2.08
CA GLY A 698 -1.92 31.57 -2.75
C GLY A 698 -1.90 31.48 -4.29
N SER A 699 -1.51 30.32 -4.84
CA SER A 699 -1.17 30.12 -6.25
C SER A 699 -2.09 29.10 -6.95
N SER A 700 -2.24 27.90 -6.39
CA SER A 700 -3.19 26.91 -6.91
C SER A 700 -4.61 27.46 -6.76
N SER A 701 -5.38 27.54 -7.85
CA SER A 701 -6.71 28.15 -7.84
C SER A 701 -7.67 27.49 -6.86
N GLU A 702 -7.62 26.15 -6.74
CA GLU A 702 -8.47 25.40 -5.82
C GLU A 702 -8.05 25.58 -4.36
N LEU A 703 -6.75 25.54 -4.06
CA LEU A 703 -6.26 25.79 -2.69
C LEU A 703 -6.48 27.23 -2.26
N ARG A 704 -6.33 28.18 -3.19
CA ARG A 704 -6.57 29.59 -2.95
C ARG A 704 -8.03 29.85 -2.60
N ALA A 705 -8.98 29.24 -3.30
CA ALA A 705 -10.40 29.36 -2.96
C ALA A 705 -10.69 28.88 -1.53
N VAL A 706 -10.05 27.81 -1.08
CA VAL A 706 -10.17 27.33 0.32
C VAL A 706 -9.45 28.28 1.29
N ALA A 707 -8.28 28.80 0.93
CA ALA A 707 -7.55 29.78 1.73
C ALA A 707 -8.34 31.09 1.92
N GLU A 708 -9.06 31.55 0.90
CA GLU A 708 -9.92 32.73 0.96
C GLU A 708 -11.04 32.58 2.00
N VAL A 709 -11.61 31.37 2.16
CA VAL A 709 -12.55 31.08 3.25
C VAL A 709 -11.90 31.30 4.60
N TYR A 710 -10.69 30.76 4.83
CA TYR A 710 -10.03 30.89 6.13
C TYR A 710 -9.39 32.27 6.36
N ALA A 711 -9.12 33.05 5.32
CA ALA A 711 -8.61 34.42 5.42
C ALA A 711 -9.70 35.47 5.70
N SER A 712 -10.98 35.11 5.54
CA SER A 712 -12.09 36.05 5.68
C SER A 712 -12.28 36.52 7.12
N ASP A 713 -12.77 37.76 7.31
CA ASP A 713 -12.97 38.39 8.63
C ASP A 713 -13.97 37.62 9.51
N ASP A 714 -14.89 36.86 8.93
CA ASP A 714 -15.87 36.02 9.62
C ASP A 714 -15.34 34.61 9.96
N ALA A 715 -14.10 34.29 9.58
CA ALA A 715 -13.57 32.93 9.61
C ALA A 715 -12.75 32.60 10.85
N HIS A 716 -12.49 33.55 11.76
CA HIS A 716 -11.61 33.31 12.92
C HIS A 716 -12.07 32.12 13.79
N GLU A 717 -13.35 32.07 14.17
CA GLU A 717 -13.90 30.95 14.96
C GLU A 717 -13.96 29.65 14.14
N LYS A 718 -14.36 29.75 12.87
CA LYS A 718 -14.40 28.61 11.94
C LYS A 718 -13.03 27.96 11.81
N PHE A 719 -11.98 28.76 11.61
CA PHE A 719 -10.60 28.30 11.51
C PHE A 719 -10.17 27.54 12.76
N VAL A 720 -10.42 28.09 13.96
CA VAL A 720 -10.06 27.42 15.22
C VAL A 720 -10.79 26.09 15.36
N ARG A 721 -12.11 26.05 15.11
CA ARG A 721 -12.91 24.83 15.22
C ARG A 721 -12.46 23.77 14.22
N ASP A 722 -12.29 24.15 12.96
CA ASP A 722 -11.94 23.22 11.88
C ASP A 722 -10.48 22.72 12.05
N PHE A 723 -9.57 23.56 12.57
CA PHE A 723 -8.22 23.13 12.98
C PHE A 723 -8.28 22.08 14.09
N VAL A 724 -9.08 22.32 15.13
CA VAL A 724 -9.24 21.36 16.25
C VAL A 724 -9.81 20.03 15.75
N GLN A 725 -10.80 20.06 14.85
CA GLN A 725 -11.37 18.85 14.25
C GLN A 725 -10.32 18.06 13.45
N ALA A 726 -9.57 18.73 12.56
CA ALA A 726 -8.54 18.10 11.76
C ALA A 726 -7.37 17.58 12.62
N TRP A 727 -6.96 18.32 13.66
CA TRP A 727 -5.97 17.88 14.63
C TRP A 727 -6.42 16.61 15.34
N THR A 728 -7.64 16.61 15.89
CA THR A 728 -8.21 15.44 16.57
C THR A 728 -8.35 14.24 15.65
N LYS A 729 -8.69 14.44 14.37
CA LYS A 729 -8.71 13.38 13.36
C LYS A 729 -7.33 12.73 13.26
N VAL A 730 -6.27 13.50 13.01
CA VAL A 730 -4.91 12.98 12.87
C VAL A 730 -4.45 12.24 14.13
N MET A 731 -4.74 12.78 15.32
CA MET A 731 -4.38 12.13 16.58
C MET A 731 -5.06 10.76 16.76
N ASN A 732 -6.18 10.49 16.09
CA ASN A 732 -6.99 9.29 16.25
C ASN A 732 -6.97 8.33 15.05
N LEU A 733 -6.14 8.59 14.03
CA LEU A 733 -6.09 7.77 12.80
C LEU A 733 -5.79 6.28 13.06
N ASP A 734 -5.06 5.96 14.13
CA ASP A 734 -4.69 4.60 14.52
C ASP A 734 -5.55 3.99 15.65
N ARG A 735 -6.62 4.67 16.05
CA ARG A 735 -7.48 4.28 17.18
C ARG A 735 -8.55 3.26 16.81
N PHE A 736 -8.12 2.17 16.19
CA PHE A 736 -8.99 1.05 15.82
C PHE A 736 -9.57 0.32 17.03
N ASP A 737 -8.95 0.46 18.21
CA ASP A 737 -9.47 -0.03 19.48
C ASP A 737 -10.81 0.63 19.87
N LEU A 738 -11.03 1.88 19.45
CA LEU A 738 -12.27 2.62 19.71
C LEU A 738 -13.41 2.29 18.74
N LYS A 739 -13.08 1.79 17.54
CA LYS A 739 -14.05 1.48 16.47
C LYS A 739 -14.72 0.09 16.62
N ARG A 740 -14.42 -0.66 17.69
CA ARG A 740 -14.96 -2.02 17.92
C ARG A 740 -16.34 -2.09 18.61
N SER A 741 -16.98 -0.94 18.85
CA SER A 741 -18.26 -0.87 19.60
C SER A 741 -19.49 -1.06 18.73
#